data_AF-A0A8S9KT76-F1
#
_entry.id   AF-A0A8S9KT76-F1
#
_cell.length_a   1.000
_cell.length_b   1.000
_cell.length_c   1.000
_cell.angle_alpha   90.00
_cell.angle_beta   90.00
_cell.angle_gamma   90.00
#
_symmetry.space_group_name_H-M   'P 1'
#
loop_
_entity.id
_entity.type
_entity.pdbx_description
1 polymer ?
#
loop_
_entity_poly.entity_id
_entity_poly.type
_entity_poly.pdbx_seq_one_letter_code
_entity_poly.pdbx_strand_id
1 'polypeptide(L)'
;MEKRSKEEEELSLCEVKIVNLDKAWEKFQSEASELVVLSLQWRDVEDHLKSVKGNVEKRLVELQNRSVEIDERAKVVEAWEGKVGELEVKADDFRKEVEEKEEELSGLRMLVEECRVKQRLKASELDEMMETLRKTQGEIDLKGGELAQMEADLERHRVEMGRGELDEEIERKTRDLRLVQDRVAKCGELLERRSLELTKTQGEIDSKGGALAKVERQRVEVSAEMDRAETRRRELDEEIERKTRDLALVQEKVAECGELLEARSLELTKIQGEVDLKVEQLGQVKIDFGRHQSELTAEMDRAETRRRELDKEIERKTRDLTLVQDKVVESDKLLETRSLELTKTLCELDLKVEQLGQVEMEHLKRIQTRNRELEEGIERKRKDLAEVLDKTTECEKVLETRSLKLVSKEKELQELSLDLDLKEEVAKSLDKEMEETCQKTESKAKELEAIERMINERSGHCESVNSLIEEHTEELALKDKRHDEIREATLKLSVEIAFKENTLTERNKQVDEGEKKIQELNNTSEELIRQVFSINEAIRECTCELEAKRKQRDEVQSSITDLTAVLKSAEKKIQESLEDLKSTEEKQVKLKASLSEHEKGVELREKELIAREEKINEQDKKLQLAKQELAKWVEDYEVKAKQLVALTPLDKPIGNSRKRGRHDTESLSQSFDHVLTSCTTGQENTYNFDNERSPDKFKIDQIWAVYSDSDKGMPRKYAQIKKIDTSPEFKLHVATLVLYRPPPPNLMPHPVCCGRFKLKIGKAEVLEPSSFSHEVKALKTSVNRFEVYPRKGEVWALYKNWNITDCADGSEEEELEIVEIVETDEQSIQAMLLTAKVFNQVLYGRCLESKAGVLDIPKTEVNRFSHQIPAFRRDRRAARSGDCEWWELDSKAVLDLNSKNP
;
A
#
# COMPACT_ATOMS: atom_id res chain seq x y z
N MET A 1 71.00 -138.90 -89.29
CA MET A 1 70.25 -137.69 -89.68
C MET A 1 69.79 -136.88 -88.46
N GLU A 2 69.73 -137.49 -87.25
CA GLU A 2 69.11 -136.87 -86.07
C GLU A 2 69.64 -135.49 -85.66
N LYS A 3 70.94 -135.18 -85.85
CA LYS A 3 71.48 -133.86 -85.46
C LYS A 3 70.74 -132.69 -86.10
N ARG A 4 70.45 -132.77 -87.41
CA ARG A 4 69.82 -131.65 -88.12
C ARG A 4 68.36 -131.43 -87.69
N SER A 5 67.63 -132.52 -87.45
CA SER A 5 66.26 -132.47 -86.92
C SER A 5 66.17 -131.76 -85.57
N LYS A 6 67.21 -131.90 -84.73
CA LYS A 6 67.23 -131.29 -83.39
C LYS A 6 67.61 -129.81 -83.43
N GLU A 7 68.52 -129.45 -84.33
CA GLU A 7 68.87 -128.05 -84.63
C GLU A 7 67.66 -127.29 -85.23
N GLU A 8 66.84 -127.96 -86.05
CA GLU A 8 65.58 -127.43 -86.60
C GLU A 8 64.46 -127.29 -85.53
N GLU A 9 64.32 -128.26 -84.62
CA GLU A 9 63.39 -128.15 -83.48
C GLU A 9 63.77 -126.99 -82.54
N GLU A 10 65.05 -126.86 -82.16
CA GLU A 10 65.52 -125.78 -81.28
C GLU A 10 65.41 -124.39 -81.94
N LEU A 11 65.58 -124.29 -83.26
CA LEU A 11 65.30 -123.07 -84.02
C LEU A 11 63.80 -122.71 -83.98
N SER A 12 62.90 -123.64 -84.30
CA SER A 12 61.45 -123.38 -84.26
C SER A 12 60.96 -122.96 -82.86
N LEU A 13 61.54 -123.54 -81.81
CA LEU A 13 61.24 -123.17 -80.42
C LEU A 13 61.75 -121.77 -80.06
N CYS A 14 62.86 -121.32 -80.65
CA CYS A 14 63.35 -119.94 -80.53
C CYS A 14 62.45 -118.96 -81.31
N GLU A 15 62.05 -119.28 -82.54
CA GLU A 15 61.12 -118.46 -83.33
C GLU A 15 59.77 -118.27 -82.61
N VAL A 16 59.19 -119.34 -82.06
CA VAL A 16 57.95 -119.29 -81.26
C VAL A 16 58.14 -118.45 -79.98
N LYS A 17 59.31 -118.49 -79.34
CA LYS A 17 59.61 -117.64 -78.18
C LYS A 17 59.75 -116.17 -78.55
N ILE A 18 60.38 -115.86 -79.69
CA ILE A 18 60.50 -114.49 -80.22
C ILE A 18 59.10 -113.94 -80.51
N VAL A 19 58.27 -114.65 -81.30
CA VAL A 19 56.90 -114.22 -81.61
C VAL A 19 56.02 -114.04 -80.36
N ASN A 20 56.23 -114.83 -79.31
CA ASN A 20 55.51 -114.66 -78.04
C ASN A 20 56.04 -113.48 -77.20
N LEU A 21 57.34 -113.16 -77.28
CA LEU A 21 57.92 -111.97 -76.67
C LEU A 21 57.49 -110.70 -77.41
N ASP A 22 57.47 -110.72 -78.74
CA ASP A 22 57.02 -109.60 -79.56
C ASP A 22 55.54 -109.27 -79.27
N LYS A 23 54.66 -110.28 -79.20
CA LYS A 23 53.26 -110.08 -78.78
C LYS A 23 53.10 -109.56 -77.35
N ALA A 24 53.97 -109.98 -76.43
CA ALA A 24 53.98 -109.45 -75.08
C ALA A 24 54.47 -107.99 -75.05
N TRP A 25 55.42 -107.63 -75.92
CA TRP A 25 55.96 -106.28 -76.09
C TRP A 25 54.96 -105.33 -76.76
N GLU A 26 54.27 -105.76 -77.82
CA GLU A 26 53.16 -105.01 -78.45
C GLU A 26 52.04 -104.73 -77.44
N LYS A 27 51.65 -105.75 -76.65
CA LYS A 27 50.65 -105.57 -75.58
C LYS A 27 51.12 -104.59 -74.51
N PHE A 28 52.39 -104.68 -74.10
CA PHE A 28 53.00 -103.73 -73.16
C PHE A 28 53.08 -102.30 -73.73
N GLN A 29 53.33 -102.13 -75.03
CA GLN A 29 53.29 -100.81 -75.69
C GLN A 29 51.85 -100.25 -75.79
N SER A 30 50.84 -101.10 -76.01
CA SER A 30 49.43 -100.69 -75.96
C SER A 30 49.05 -100.19 -74.56
N GLU A 31 49.34 -100.99 -73.53
CA GLU A 31 49.06 -100.64 -72.13
C GLU A 31 49.84 -99.40 -71.67
N ALA A 32 51.09 -99.24 -72.12
CA ALA A 32 51.87 -98.01 -71.88
C ALA A 32 51.29 -96.78 -72.59
N SER A 33 50.70 -96.96 -73.77
CA SER A 33 50.05 -95.86 -74.53
C SER A 33 48.75 -95.40 -73.84
N GLU A 34 47.95 -96.34 -73.34
CA GLU A 34 46.77 -96.06 -72.51
C GLU A 34 47.15 -95.31 -71.23
N LEU A 35 48.23 -95.72 -70.55
CA LEU A 35 48.77 -95.02 -69.38
C LEU A 35 49.23 -93.58 -69.70
N VAL A 36 49.79 -93.32 -70.88
CA VAL A 36 50.14 -91.96 -71.32
C VAL A 36 48.88 -91.11 -71.53
N VAL A 37 47.84 -91.63 -72.19
CA VAL A 37 46.56 -90.92 -72.36
C VAL A 37 45.91 -90.60 -71.00
N LEU A 38 45.88 -91.56 -70.08
CA LEU A 38 45.38 -91.36 -68.72
C LEU A 38 46.21 -90.30 -67.96
N SER A 39 47.52 -90.23 -68.17
CA SER A 39 48.38 -89.22 -67.53
C SER A 39 48.13 -87.79 -68.04
N LEU A 40 47.66 -87.64 -69.28
CA LEU A 40 47.26 -86.35 -69.84
C LEU A 40 45.88 -85.94 -69.32
N GLN A 41 44.90 -86.86 -69.37
CA GLN A 41 43.56 -86.63 -68.79
C GLN A 41 43.62 -86.29 -67.30
N TRP A 42 44.53 -86.94 -66.54
CA TRP A 42 44.74 -86.60 -65.14
C TRP A 42 45.28 -85.18 -64.95
N ARG A 43 46.14 -84.68 -65.85
CA ARG A 43 46.63 -83.30 -65.83
C ARG A 43 45.53 -82.30 -66.13
N ASP A 44 44.69 -82.57 -67.13
CA ASP A 44 43.55 -81.71 -67.46
C ASP A 44 42.57 -81.61 -66.27
N VAL A 45 42.36 -82.73 -65.56
CA VAL A 45 41.59 -82.76 -64.30
C VAL A 45 42.29 -82.00 -63.17
N GLU A 46 43.61 -82.15 -63.01
CA GLU A 46 44.38 -81.43 -61.98
C GLU A 46 44.37 -79.91 -62.21
N ASP A 47 44.49 -79.46 -63.46
CA ASP A 47 44.47 -78.04 -63.83
C ASP A 47 43.04 -77.46 -63.79
N HIS A 48 42.01 -78.25 -64.12
CA HIS A 48 40.63 -77.89 -63.84
C HIS A 48 40.37 -77.75 -62.33
N LEU A 49 40.89 -78.67 -61.49
CA LEU A 49 40.78 -78.59 -60.03
C LEU A 49 41.51 -77.36 -59.46
N LYS A 50 42.67 -76.98 -60.01
CA LYS A 50 43.36 -75.71 -59.66
C LYS A 50 42.52 -74.49 -60.04
N SER A 51 41.89 -74.50 -61.22
CA SER A 51 41.00 -73.43 -61.69
C SER A 51 39.76 -73.29 -60.80
N VAL A 52 39.09 -74.40 -60.48
CA VAL A 52 37.96 -74.44 -59.55
C VAL A 52 38.38 -73.95 -58.16
N LYS A 53 39.52 -74.42 -57.63
CA LYS A 53 40.06 -73.96 -56.34
C LYS A 53 40.28 -72.44 -56.35
N GLY A 54 40.96 -71.88 -57.35
CA GLY A 54 41.22 -70.45 -57.45
C GLY A 54 39.94 -69.61 -57.58
N ASN A 55 38.89 -70.14 -58.22
CA ASN A 55 37.59 -69.47 -58.28
C ASN A 55 36.79 -69.57 -56.96
N VAL A 56 36.96 -70.65 -56.19
CA VAL A 56 36.42 -70.77 -54.81
C VAL A 56 37.16 -69.81 -53.87
N GLU A 57 38.48 -69.70 -53.97
CA GLU A 57 39.29 -68.77 -53.16
C GLU A 57 38.94 -67.30 -53.45
N LYS A 58 38.73 -66.92 -54.74
CA LYS A 58 38.18 -65.60 -55.09
C LYS A 58 36.81 -65.35 -54.47
N ARG A 59 35.87 -66.29 -54.61
CA ARG A 59 34.54 -66.19 -54.01
C ARG A 59 34.57 -66.11 -52.48
N LEU A 60 35.53 -66.77 -51.82
CA LEU A 60 35.71 -66.67 -50.38
C LEU A 60 36.08 -65.23 -49.99
N VAL A 61 37.01 -64.60 -50.70
CA VAL A 61 37.40 -63.19 -50.47
C VAL A 61 36.26 -62.22 -50.80
N GLU A 62 35.52 -62.44 -51.89
CA GLU A 62 34.31 -61.65 -52.21
C GLU A 62 33.24 -61.74 -51.11
N LEU A 63 33.03 -62.92 -50.53
CA LEU A 63 32.09 -63.13 -49.43
C LEU A 63 32.60 -62.54 -48.10
N GLN A 64 33.91 -62.60 -47.83
CA GLN A 64 34.52 -61.95 -46.67
C GLN A 64 34.35 -60.42 -46.74
N ASN A 65 34.64 -59.81 -47.90
CA ASN A 65 34.44 -58.37 -48.11
C ASN A 65 32.97 -57.98 -47.92
N ARG A 66 32.02 -58.74 -48.49
CA ARG A 66 30.58 -58.52 -48.28
C ARG A 66 30.14 -58.71 -46.84
N SER A 67 30.77 -59.60 -46.08
CA SER A 67 30.50 -59.74 -44.64
C SER A 67 30.87 -58.45 -43.91
N VAL A 68 32.05 -57.87 -44.20
CA VAL A 68 32.47 -56.59 -43.61
C VAL A 68 31.55 -55.44 -44.02
N GLU A 69 31.13 -55.36 -45.29
CA GLU A 69 30.13 -54.38 -45.74
C GLU A 69 28.78 -54.51 -45.02
N ILE A 70 28.38 -55.74 -44.66
CA ILE A 70 27.16 -56.01 -43.88
C ILE A 70 27.35 -55.64 -42.40
N ASP A 71 28.50 -55.96 -41.81
CA ASP A 71 28.84 -55.60 -40.42
C ASP A 71 28.98 -54.07 -40.22
N GLU A 72 29.45 -53.34 -41.24
CA GLU A 72 29.46 -51.87 -41.25
C GLU A 72 28.04 -51.30 -41.39
N ARG A 73 27.20 -51.89 -42.24
CA ARG A 73 25.78 -51.51 -42.35
C ARG A 73 25.01 -51.80 -41.07
N ALA A 74 25.28 -52.90 -40.38
CA ALA A 74 24.66 -53.24 -39.10
C ALA A 74 24.92 -52.15 -38.05
N LYS A 75 26.19 -51.72 -37.88
CA LYS A 75 26.56 -50.62 -36.96
C LYS A 75 25.88 -49.29 -37.32
N VAL A 76 25.64 -49.04 -38.61
CA VAL A 76 24.88 -47.85 -39.04
C VAL A 76 23.40 -47.98 -38.67
N VAL A 77 22.79 -49.18 -38.78
CA VAL A 77 21.41 -49.44 -38.33
C VAL A 77 21.30 -49.31 -36.81
N GLU A 78 22.18 -49.93 -36.02
CA GLU A 78 22.24 -49.77 -34.56
C GLU A 78 22.32 -48.29 -34.14
N ALA A 79 23.13 -47.49 -34.85
CA ALA A 79 23.27 -46.05 -34.63
C ALA A 79 22.09 -45.19 -35.12
N TRP A 80 21.17 -45.76 -35.92
CA TRP A 80 19.87 -45.16 -36.23
C TRP A 80 18.78 -45.60 -35.25
N GLU A 81 18.76 -46.87 -34.84
CA GLU A 81 17.85 -47.40 -33.82
C GLU A 81 18.03 -46.65 -32.49
N GLY A 82 19.27 -46.40 -32.06
CA GLY A 82 19.55 -45.57 -30.88
C GLY A 82 18.98 -44.14 -30.99
N LYS A 83 19.05 -43.52 -32.18
CA LYS A 83 18.47 -42.18 -32.42
C LYS A 83 16.95 -42.20 -32.50
N VAL A 84 16.35 -43.30 -32.98
CA VAL A 84 14.90 -43.50 -32.95
C VAL A 84 14.46 -43.58 -31.49
N GLY A 85 15.14 -44.36 -30.64
CA GLY A 85 14.86 -44.40 -29.20
C GLY A 85 15.02 -43.04 -28.49
N GLU A 86 16.05 -42.26 -28.81
CA GLU A 86 16.20 -40.87 -28.30
C GLU A 86 15.02 -39.97 -28.72
N LEU A 87 14.51 -40.13 -29.94
CA LEU A 87 13.36 -39.37 -30.45
C LEU A 87 12.01 -39.86 -29.89
N GLU A 88 11.88 -41.16 -29.61
CA GLU A 88 10.70 -41.77 -28.99
C GLU A 88 10.55 -41.32 -27.53
N VAL A 89 11.62 -41.37 -26.74
CA VAL A 89 11.63 -40.82 -25.37
C VAL A 89 11.25 -39.33 -25.37
N LYS A 90 11.80 -38.55 -26.31
CA LYS A 90 11.46 -37.14 -26.46
C LYS A 90 10.01 -36.91 -26.91
N ALA A 91 9.43 -37.83 -27.70
CA ALA A 91 8.03 -37.80 -28.07
C ALA A 91 7.11 -38.16 -26.89
N ASP A 92 7.53 -39.06 -25.99
CA ASP A 92 6.82 -39.34 -24.73
C ASP A 92 6.85 -38.15 -23.76
N ASP A 93 7.98 -37.45 -23.66
CA ASP A 93 8.06 -36.25 -22.82
C ASP A 93 7.18 -35.11 -23.37
N PHE A 94 7.12 -34.93 -24.69
CA PHE A 94 6.16 -34.02 -25.31
C PHE A 94 4.70 -34.49 -25.18
N ARG A 95 4.41 -35.80 -25.18
CA ARG A 95 3.06 -36.32 -24.89
C ARG A 95 2.60 -35.93 -23.49
N LYS A 96 3.45 -36.13 -22.47
CA LYS A 96 3.17 -35.73 -21.08
C LYS A 96 2.95 -34.22 -20.94
N GLU A 97 3.78 -33.40 -21.60
CA GLU A 97 3.59 -31.94 -21.59
C GLU A 97 2.25 -31.54 -22.23
N VAL A 98 1.81 -32.23 -23.29
CA VAL A 98 0.48 -32.02 -23.88
C VAL A 98 -0.64 -32.46 -22.94
N GLU A 99 -0.53 -33.64 -22.32
CA GLU A 99 -1.51 -34.17 -21.35
C GLU A 99 -1.69 -33.21 -20.14
N GLU A 100 -0.59 -32.76 -19.53
CA GLU A 100 -0.61 -31.75 -18.45
C GLU A 100 -1.29 -30.44 -18.90
N LYS A 101 -1.06 -30.00 -20.15
CA LYS A 101 -1.68 -28.80 -20.71
C LYS A 101 -3.16 -29.01 -21.06
N GLU A 102 -3.58 -30.22 -21.43
CA GLU A 102 -4.99 -30.55 -21.61
C GLU A 102 -5.76 -30.62 -20.27
N GLU A 103 -5.13 -31.09 -19.20
CA GLU A 103 -5.67 -31.01 -17.83
C GLU A 103 -5.78 -29.55 -17.35
N GLU A 104 -4.74 -28.72 -17.52
CA GLU A 104 -4.80 -27.28 -17.23
C GLU A 104 -5.94 -26.59 -17.98
N LEU A 105 -6.07 -26.86 -19.29
CA LEU A 105 -7.16 -26.34 -20.11
C LEU A 105 -8.52 -26.91 -19.66
N SER A 106 -8.60 -28.13 -19.12
CA SER A 106 -9.83 -28.70 -18.55
C SER A 106 -10.25 -27.93 -17.29
N GLY A 107 -9.33 -27.68 -16.37
CA GLY A 107 -9.57 -26.85 -15.19
C GLY A 107 -10.01 -25.42 -15.54
N LEU A 108 -9.35 -24.79 -16.52
CA LEU A 108 -9.75 -23.47 -17.03
C LEU A 108 -11.14 -23.49 -17.68
N ARG A 109 -11.49 -24.54 -18.45
CA ARG A 109 -12.83 -24.71 -19.04
C ARG A 109 -13.91 -24.82 -17.96
N MET A 110 -13.67 -25.55 -16.86
CA MET A 110 -14.60 -25.59 -15.72
C MET A 110 -14.77 -24.22 -15.06
N LEU A 111 -13.67 -23.50 -14.80
CA LEU A 111 -13.72 -22.15 -14.18
C LEU A 111 -14.47 -21.14 -15.07
N VAL A 112 -14.33 -21.22 -16.40
CA VAL A 112 -15.09 -20.40 -17.35
C VAL A 112 -16.58 -20.71 -17.30
N GLU A 113 -16.99 -21.98 -17.21
CA GLU A 113 -18.42 -22.30 -17.12
C GLU A 113 -19.00 -22.00 -15.72
N GLU A 114 -18.22 -22.15 -14.64
CA GLU A 114 -18.62 -21.68 -13.30
C GLU A 114 -18.84 -20.16 -13.30
N CYS A 115 -17.99 -19.39 -13.99
CA CYS A 115 -18.18 -17.96 -14.20
C CYS A 115 -19.44 -17.64 -15.02
N ARG A 116 -19.76 -18.43 -16.05
CA ARG A 116 -21.00 -18.28 -16.84
C ARG A 116 -22.25 -18.66 -16.06
N VAL A 117 -22.21 -19.65 -15.19
CA VAL A 117 -23.32 -19.97 -14.27
C VAL A 117 -23.54 -18.81 -13.30
N LYS A 118 -22.46 -18.29 -12.68
CA LYS A 118 -22.53 -17.09 -11.82
C LYS A 118 -23.02 -15.85 -12.57
N GLN A 119 -22.68 -15.69 -13.85
CA GLN A 119 -23.20 -14.60 -14.69
C GLN A 119 -24.69 -14.78 -15.01
N ARG A 120 -25.14 -16.00 -15.31
CA ARG A 120 -26.56 -16.31 -15.56
C ARG A 120 -27.42 -16.11 -14.31
N LEU A 121 -26.96 -16.53 -13.13
CA LEU A 121 -27.64 -16.26 -11.86
C LEU A 121 -27.80 -14.76 -11.62
N LYS A 122 -26.73 -13.97 -11.78
CA LYS A 122 -26.77 -12.50 -11.62
C LYS A 122 -27.61 -11.76 -12.66
N ALA A 123 -27.79 -12.33 -13.86
CA ALA A 123 -28.76 -11.81 -14.82
C ALA A 123 -30.20 -12.05 -14.32
N SER A 124 -30.50 -13.26 -13.83
CA SER A 124 -31.81 -13.59 -13.25
C SER A 124 -32.14 -12.74 -12.01
N GLU A 125 -31.17 -12.53 -11.11
CA GLU A 125 -31.28 -11.62 -9.95
C GLU A 125 -31.62 -10.19 -10.40
N LEU A 126 -31.02 -9.72 -11.51
CA LEU A 126 -31.27 -8.39 -12.06
C LEU A 126 -32.64 -8.28 -12.73
N ASP A 127 -33.08 -9.30 -13.46
CA ASP A 127 -34.40 -9.35 -14.08
C ASP A 127 -35.52 -9.35 -13.00
N GLU A 128 -35.33 -10.08 -11.89
CA GLU A 128 -36.25 -10.06 -10.74
C GLU A 128 -36.27 -8.70 -10.01
N MET A 129 -35.11 -8.04 -9.85
CA MET A 129 -35.05 -6.66 -9.36
C MET A 129 -35.73 -5.66 -10.31
N MET A 130 -35.63 -5.84 -11.62
CA MET A 130 -36.33 -4.98 -12.59
C MET A 130 -37.84 -5.18 -12.56
N GLU A 131 -38.33 -6.42 -12.43
CA GLU A 131 -39.77 -6.72 -12.34
C GLU A 131 -40.39 -6.23 -11.03
N THR A 132 -39.69 -6.38 -9.90
CA THR A 132 -40.14 -5.82 -8.61
C THR A 132 -40.16 -4.29 -8.64
N LEU A 133 -39.17 -3.64 -9.25
CA LEU A 133 -39.15 -2.17 -9.42
C LEU A 133 -40.22 -1.68 -10.41
N ARG A 134 -40.54 -2.46 -11.45
CA ARG A 134 -41.69 -2.20 -12.34
C ARG A 134 -43.02 -2.29 -11.59
N LYS A 135 -43.15 -3.22 -10.65
CA LYS A 135 -44.34 -3.38 -9.79
C LYS A 135 -44.50 -2.20 -8.81
N THR A 136 -43.44 -1.78 -8.12
CA THR A 136 -43.51 -0.63 -7.21
C THR A 136 -43.79 0.68 -7.93
N GLN A 137 -43.30 0.87 -9.16
CA GLN A 137 -43.70 2.03 -9.98
C GLN A 137 -45.21 2.04 -10.25
N GLY A 138 -45.81 0.89 -10.61
CA GLY A 138 -47.27 0.80 -10.80
C GLY A 138 -48.08 1.06 -9.53
N GLU A 139 -47.54 0.73 -8.35
CA GLU A 139 -48.16 1.05 -7.06
C GLU A 139 -48.05 2.56 -6.74
N ILE A 140 -46.94 3.21 -7.12
CA ILE A 140 -46.78 4.68 -7.03
C ILE A 140 -47.75 5.40 -7.97
N ASP A 141 -47.87 4.95 -9.23
CA ASP A 141 -48.77 5.53 -10.22
C ASP A 141 -50.24 5.48 -9.76
N LEU A 142 -50.65 4.36 -9.16
CA LEU A 142 -51.98 4.20 -8.53
C LEU A 142 -52.18 5.17 -7.35
N LYS A 143 -51.18 5.35 -6.48
CA LYS A 143 -51.26 6.28 -5.35
C LYS A 143 -51.27 7.76 -5.76
N GLY A 144 -50.61 8.11 -6.87
CA GLY A 144 -50.77 9.42 -7.50
C GLY A 144 -52.23 9.67 -7.96
N GLY A 145 -52.89 8.66 -8.51
CA GLY A 145 -54.31 8.72 -8.88
C GLY A 145 -55.25 8.90 -7.68
N GLU A 146 -55.00 8.19 -6.57
CA GLU A 146 -55.76 8.35 -5.32
C GLU A 146 -55.63 9.76 -4.73
N LEU A 147 -54.42 10.34 -4.76
CA LEU A 147 -54.19 11.71 -4.28
C LEU A 147 -54.92 12.76 -5.13
N ALA A 148 -54.84 12.68 -6.45
CA ALA A 148 -55.53 13.61 -7.35
C ALA A 148 -57.06 13.58 -7.18
N GLN A 149 -57.64 12.41 -6.84
CA GLN A 149 -59.05 12.29 -6.47
C GLN A 149 -59.34 12.99 -5.13
N MET A 150 -58.49 12.81 -4.13
CA MET A 150 -58.66 13.43 -2.81
C MET A 150 -58.57 14.96 -2.87
N GLU A 151 -57.67 15.52 -3.69
CA GLU A 151 -57.60 16.97 -3.94
C GLU A 151 -58.90 17.51 -4.55
N ALA A 152 -59.50 16.78 -5.51
CA ALA A 152 -60.77 17.14 -6.12
C ALA A 152 -61.96 17.08 -5.15
N ASP A 153 -61.92 16.21 -4.14
CA ASP A 153 -62.94 16.14 -3.08
C ASP A 153 -62.78 17.23 -2.01
N LEU A 154 -61.54 17.62 -1.68
CA LEU A 154 -61.27 18.74 -0.77
C LEU A 154 -61.72 20.10 -1.36
N GLU A 155 -61.55 20.31 -2.68
CA GLU A 155 -62.05 21.52 -3.32
C GLU A 155 -63.58 21.55 -3.42
N ARG A 156 -64.26 20.39 -3.53
CA ARG A 156 -65.73 20.29 -3.42
C ARG A 156 -66.23 20.79 -2.06
N HIS A 157 -65.70 20.27 -0.96
CA HIS A 157 -66.15 20.66 0.39
C HIS A 157 -65.92 22.14 0.72
N ARG A 158 -64.98 22.83 0.07
CA ARG A 158 -64.80 24.29 0.21
C ARG A 158 -66.02 25.09 -0.27
N VAL A 159 -66.81 24.54 -1.19
CA VAL A 159 -67.98 25.22 -1.79
C VAL A 159 -69.26 25.05 -0.96
N GLU A 160 -69.37 23.98 -0.18
CA GLU A 160 -70.61 23.59 0.52
C GLU A 160 -70.85 24.34 1.84
N MET A 161 -69.80 24.82 2.52
CA MET A 161 -69.89 25.48 3.82
C MET A 161 -70.31 26.96 3.73
N GLY A 162 -71.56 27.21 3.28
CA GLY A 162 -72.07 28.57 2.98
C GLY A 162 -73.41 28.96 3.61
N ARG A 163 -73.36 29.60 4.80
CA ARG A 163 -74.39 30.46 5.44
C ARG A 163 -75.82 29.89 5.59
N GLY A 164 -76.28 29.74 6.84
CA GLY A 164 -77.71 29.59 7.15
C GLY A 164 -78.05 29.74 8.64
N GLU A 165 -77.35 29.03 9.51
CA GLU A 165 -77.86 28.73 10.86
C GLU A 165 -77.48 29.75 11.96
N LEU A 166 -76.60 30.70 11.69
CA LEU A 166 -76.06 31.61 12.73
C LEU A 166 -76.99 32.79 13.06
N ASP A 167 -77.77 33.28 12.11
CA ASP A 167 -78.56 34.51 12.25
C ASP A 167 -79.82 34.33 13.11
N GLU A 168 -80.45 33.14 13.09
CA GLU A 168 -81.65 32.84 13.89
C GLU A 168 -81.36 32.72 15.41
N GLU A 169 -80.12 32.44 15.78
CA GLU A 169 -79.67 32.34 17.18
C GLU A 169 -79.54 33.73 17.85
N ILE A 170 -79.13 34.73 17.06
CA ILE A 170 -78.91 36.10 17.52
C ILE A 170 -80.25 36.80 17.77
N GLU A 171 -81.18 36.69 16.83
CA GLU A 171 -82.55 37.24 16.93
C GLU A 171 -83.27 36.82 18.22
N ARG A 172 -83.05 35.57 18.67
CA ARG A 172 -83.64 35.02 19.90
C ARG A 172 -83.09 35.71 21.15
N LYS A 173 -81.77 35.77 21.30
CA LYS A 173 -81.08 36.30 22.50
C LYS A 173 -81.25 37.81 22.66
N THR A 174 -81.52 38.55 21.58
CA THR A 174 -81.86 39.98 21.64
C THR A 174 -83.20 40.26 22.35
N ARG A 175 -84.13 39.31 22.37
CA ARG A 175 -85.44 39.49 23.04
C ARG A 175 -85.37 39.32 24.56
N ASP A 176 -84.63 38.34 25.06
CA ASP A 176 -84.55 38.04 26.50
C ASP A 176 -83.88 39.18 27.30
N LEU A 177 -82.87 39.83 26.72
CA LEU A 177 -82.14 40.95 27.33
C LEU A 177 -83.05 42.15 27.70
N ARG A 178 -84.10 42.40 26.92
CA ARG A 178 -85.02 43.53 27.14
C ARG A 178 -85.88 43.36 28.40
N LEU A 179 -86.18 42.11 28.79
CA LEU A 179 -87.03 41.77 29.93
C LEU A 179 -86.28 41.88 31.28
N VAL A 180 -84.93 41.88 31.24
CA VAL A 180 -84.09 42.07 32.44
C VAL A 180 -84.03 43.55 32.84
N GLN A 181 -84.01 44.47 31.88
CA GLN A 181 -83.80 45.91 32.11
C GLN A 181 -84.93 46.54 32.96
N ASP A 182 -86.20 46.23 32.67
CA ASP A 182 -87.36 46.72 33.44
C ASP A 182 -87.32 46.32 34.92
N ARG A 183 -86.69 45.18 35.24
CA ARG A 183 -86.58 44.70 36.63
C ARG A 183 -85.49 45.43 37.43
N VAL A 184 -84.49 46.00 36.77
CA VAL A 184 -83.40 46.76 37.42
C VAL A 184 -83.89 48.14 37.86
N ALA A 185 -84.66 48.84 37.01
CA ALA A 185 -85.20 50.17 37.31
C ALA A 185 -85.97 50.21 38.64
N LYS A 186 -86.81 49.19 38.88
CA LYS A 186 -87.67 49.09 40.07
C LYS A 186 -86.92 48.86 41.39
N CYS A 187 -85.64 48.49 41.35
CA CYS A 187 -84.79 48.37 42.54
C CYS A 187 -84.15 49.70 42.96
N GLY A 188 -83.97 50.66 42.04
CA GLY A 188 -83.34 51.96 42.33
C GLY A 188 -84.16 52.81 43.32
N GLU A 189 -85.48 52.85 43.15
CA GLU A 189 -86.41 53.64 43.98
C GLU A 189 -86.47 53.21 45.46
N LEU A 190 -85.92 52.04 45.80
CA LEU A 190 -85.83 51.53 47.17
C LEU A 190 -84.47 51.82 47.83
N LEU A 191 -83.41 52.05 47.05
CA LEU A 191 -82.06 52.34 47.56
C LEU A 191 -81.90 53.79 48.01
N GLU A 192 -82.37 54.76 47.21
CA GLU A 192 -82.35 56.19 47.54
C GLU A 192 -82.94 56.48 48.92
N ARG A 193 -84.13 55.91 49.20
CA ARG A 193 -84.87 56.12 50.45
C ARG A 193 -84.13 55.60 51.69
N ARG A 194 -83.16 54.70 51.52
CA ARG A 194 -82.30 54.15 52.59
C ARG A 194 -80.96 54.86 52.72
N SER A 195 -80.49 55.52 51.65
CA SER A 195 -79.28 56.34 51.63
C SER A 195 -79.39 57.51 52.62
N LEU A 196 -80.55 58.18 52.63
CA LEU A 196 -80.79 59.39 53.42
C LEU A 196 -80.60 59.19 54.94
N GLU A 197 -80.99 58.03 55.49
CA GLU A 197 -80.90 57.76 56.93
C GLU A 197 -79.45 57.57 57.40
N LEU A 198 -78.59 56.95 56.59
CA LEU A 198 -77.19 56.67 56.94
C LEU A 198 -76.35 57.95 57.08
N THR A 199 -76.67 59.00 56.32
CA THR A 199 -75.96 60.30 56.40
C THR A 199 -76.03 60.93 57.80
N LYS A 200 -77.12 60.67 58.54
CA LYS A 200 -77.35 61.25 59.87
C LYS A 200 -76.50 60.57 60.96
N THR A 201 -76.20 59.29 60.81
CA THR A 201 -75.37 58.52 61.77
C THR A 201 -73.87 58.70 61.57
N GLN A 202 -73.42 59.17 60.40
CA GLN A 202 -71.99 59.35 60.12
C GLN A 202 -71.35 60.45 60.98
N GLY A 203 -72.03 61.60 61.14
CA GLY A 203 -71.46 62.77 61.82
C GLY A 203 -71.11 62.57 63.31
N GLU A 204 -71.66 61.55 63.96
CA GLU A 204 -71.27 61.18 65.33
C GLU A 204 -69.95 60.39 65.38
N ILE A 205 -69.64 59.62 64.33
CA ILE A 205 -68.43 58.79 64.22
C ILE A 205 -67.19 59.66 63.99
N ASP A 206 -67.30 60.65 63.10
CA ASP A 206 -66.19 61.51 62.68
C ASP A 206 -65.54 62.23 63.89
N SER A 207 -66.36 62.61 64.88
CA SER A 207 -65.92 63.25 66.12
C SER A 207 -64.94 62.42 66.97
N LYS A 208 -64.99 61.08 66.86
CA LYS A 208 -64.14 60.15 67.63
C LYS A 208 -62.89 59.70 66.87
N GLY A 209 -62.91 59.76 65.53
CA GLY A 209 -61.75 59.41 64.69
C GLY A 209 -60.51 60.28 64.95
N GLY A 210 -60.71 61.56 65.26
CA GLY A 210 -59.63 62.53 65.49
C GLY A 210 -58.68 62.19 66.64
N ALA A 211 -59.14 61.43 67.65
CA ALA A 211 -58.30 60.97 68.77
C ALA A 211 -57.39 59.79 68.38
N LEU A 212 -57.91 58.85 67.56
CA LEU A 212 -57.18 57.65 67.15
C LEU A 212 -56.03 58.01 66.19
N ALA A 213 -56.27 58.94 65.27
CA ALA A 213 -55.35 59.35 64.21
C ALA A 213 -54.05 60.03 64.69
N LYS A 214 -53.84 60.21 66.00
CA LYS A 214 -52.58 60.66 66.59
C LYS A 214 -51.70 59.49 67.08
N VAL A 215 -52.32 58.45 67.63
CA VAL A 215 -51.62 57.25 68.11
C VAL A 215 -51.13 56.39 66.94
N GLU A 216 -51.97 56.22 65.91
CA GLU A 216 -51.64 55.37 64.76
C GLU A 216 -50.38 55.84 64.00
N ARG A 217 -50.17 57.15 63.88
CA ARG A 217 -48.97 57.71 63.22
C ARG A 217 -47.68 57.34 63.95
N GLN A 218 -47.66 57.36 65.28
CA GLN A 218 -46.47 57.00 66.06
C GLN A 218 -46.19 55.49 66.02
N ARG A 219 -47.21 54.66 65.76
CA ARG A 219 -47.09 53.21 65.59
C ARG A 219 -46.54 52.83 64.20
N VAL A 220 -47.00 53.50 63.14
CA VAL A 220 -46.57 53.22 61.76
C VAL A 220 -45.10 53.58 61.54
N GLU A 221 -44.62 54.71 62.08
CA GLU A 221 -43.22 55.16 61.96
C GLU A 221 -42.24 54.09 62.49
N VAL A 222 -42.50 53.58 63.70
CA VAL A 222 -41.66 52.58 64.38
C VAL A 222 -41.71 51.21 63.70
N SER A 223 -42.88 50.80 63.19
CA SER A 223 -42.97 49.57 62.38
C SER A 223 -42.08 49.68 61.14
N ALA A 224 -42.19 50.79 60.40
CA ALA A 224 -41.44 50.97 59.16
C ALA A 224 -39.91 51.05 59.36
N GLU A 225 -39.42 51.44 60.54
CA GLU A 225 -38.00 51.31 60.89
C GLU A 225 -37.59 49.86 61.21
N MET A 226 -38.43 49.12 61.94
CA MET A 226 -38.20 47.70 62.24
C MET A 226 -38.18 46.85 60.96
N ASP A 227 -39.12 47.08 60.04
CA ASP A 227 -39.23 46.38 58.76
C ASP A 227 -37.97 46.63 57.89
N ARG A 228 -37.45 47.87 57.86
CA ARG A 228 -36.19 48.23 57.17
C ARG A 228 -34.93 47.67 57.83
N ALA A 229 -34.95 47.49 59.15
CA ALA A 229 -33.85 46.82 59.86
C ALA A 229 -33.84 45.32 59.55
N GLU A 230 -35.01 44.70 59.38
CA GLU A 230 -35.11 43.27 59.14
C GLU A 230 -34.83 42.86 57.68
N THR A 231 -35.17 43.68 56.66
CA THR A 231 -34.70 43.42 55.28
C THR A 231 -33.18 43.44 55.20
N ARG A 232 -32.52 44.45 55.80
CA ARG A 232 -31.05 44.52 55.88
C ARG A 232 -30.40 43.34 56.59
N ARG A 233 -31.10 42.70 57.54
CA ARG A 233 -30.62 41.46 58.18
C ARG A 233 -30.67 40.30 57.19
N ARG A 234 -31.81 40.08 56.51
CA ARG A 234 -31.95 39.03 55.48
C ARG A 234 -30.92 39.18 54.35
N GLU A 235 -30.70 40.40 53.86
CA GLU A 235 -29.71 40.71 52.82
C GLU A 235 -28.29 40.29 53.23
N LEU A 236 -27.91 40.48 54.51
CA LEU A 236 -26.63 40.06 55.06
C LEU A 236 -26.57 38.54 55.32
N ASP A 237 -27.65 37.94 55.80
CA ASP A 237 -27.75 36.49 56.01
C ASP A 237 -27.61 35.74 54.67
N GLU A 238 -28.26 36.22 53.60
CA GLU A 238 -28.15 35.68 52.23
C GLU A 238 -26.74 35.87 51.62
N GLU A 239 -26.06 36.98 51.93
CA GLU A 239 -24.67 37.23 51.54
C GLU A 239 -23.69 36.25 52.22
N ILE A 240 -23.92 35.94 53.50
CA ILE A 240 -23.13 34.99 54.28
C ILE A 240 -23.40 33.54 53.81
N GLU A 241 -24.66 33.19 53.57
CA GLU A 241 -25.07 31.89 52.99
C GLU A 241 -24.42 31.63 51.63
N ARG A 242 -24.30 32.66 50.78
CA ARG A 242 -23.64 32.54 49.48
C ARG A 242 -22.13 32.33 49.64
N LYS A 243 -21.46 33.18 50.41
CA LYS A 243 -20.00 33.09 50.63
C LYS A 243 -19.58 31.83 51.38
N THR A 244 -20.44 31.29 52.24
CA THR A 244 -20.22 29.97 52.88
C THR A 244 -20.22 28.84 51.83
N ARG A 245 -21.16 28.87 50.87
CA ARG A 245 -21.21 27.91 49.75
C ARG A 245 -20.02 28.08 48.79
N ASP A 246 -19.67 29.31 48.44
CA ASP A 246 -18.49 29.61 47.59
C ASP A 246 -17.21 29.05 48.23
N LEU A 247 -17.04 29.22 49.56
CA LEU A 247 -15.87 28.76 50.29
C LEU A 247 -15.83 27.23 50.46
N ALA A 248 -17.00 26.58 50.62
CA ALA A 248 -17.10 25.12 50.61
C ALA A 248 -16.71 24.52 49.25
N LEU A 249 -17.16 25.11 48.14
CA LEU A 249 -16.78 24.69 46.79
C LEU A 249 -15.26 24.85 46.54
N VAL A 250 -14.65 25.90 47.06
CA VAL A 250 -13.19 26.07 47.03
C VAL A 250 -12.47 24.99 47.84
N GLN A 251 -12.99 24.60 49.01
CA GLN A 251 -12.42 23.51 49.82
C GLN A 251 -12.51 22.15 49.11
N GLU A 252 -13.64 21.85 48.48
CA GLU A 252 -13.83 20.66 47.65
C GLU A 252 -12.82 20.61 46.48
N LYS A 253 -12.66 21.72 45.75
CA LYS A 253 -11.69 21.81 44.64
C LYS A 253 -10.24 21.72 45.10
N VAL A 254 -9.89 22.20 46.30
CA VAL A 254 -8.57 22.00 46.90
C VAL A 254 -8.34 20.53 47.27
N ALA A 255 -9.36 19.80 47.73
CA ALA A 255 -9.26 18.36 47.99
C ALA A 255 -9.05 17.55 46.69
N GLU A 256 -9.82 17.84 45.64
CA GLU A 256 -9.62 17.24 44.30
C GLU A 256 -8.20 17.46 43.77
N CYS A 257 -7.65 18.67 43.94
CA CYS A 257 -6.27 18.97 43.54
C CYS A 257 -5.25 18.15 44.35
N GLY A 258 -5.52 17.84 45.62
CA GLY A 258 -4.70 16.98 46.46
C GLY A 258 -4.66 15.54 45.96
N GLU A 259 -5.82 14.92 45.71
CA GLU A 259 -5.89 13.55 45.21
C GLU A 259 -5.26 13.41 43.81
N LEU A 260 -5.44 14.41 42.94
CA LEU A 260 -4.80 14.45 41.62
C LEU A 260 -3.27 14.61 41.68
N LEU A 261 -2.74 15.24 42.73
CA LEU A 261 -1.28 15.35 42.94
C LEU A 261 -0.69 14.03 43.44
N GLU A 262 -1.33 13.35 44.39
CA GLU A 262 -0.87 12.03 44.87
C GLU A 262 -0.98 10.95 43.79
N ALA A 263 -2.06 10.94 43.00
CA ALA A 263 -2.17 10.04 41.84
C ALA A 263 -1.02 10.24 40.84
N ARG A 264 -0.70 11.50 40.51
CA ARG A 264 0.40 11.85 39.59
C ARG A 264 1.78 11.54 40.20
N SER A 265 1.94 11.68 41.51
CA SER A 265 3.13 11.27 42.25
C SER A 265 3.38 9.76 42.09
N LEU A 266 2.34 8.96 42.27
CA LEU A 266 2.41 7.49 42.14
C LEU A 266 2.68 7.06 40.68
N GLU A 267 2.04 7.70 39.69
CA GLU A 267 2.36 7.51 38.26
C GLU A 267 3.84 7.78 37.95
N LEU A 268 4.41 8.87 38.48
CA LEU A 268 5.83 9.19 38.30
C LEU A 268 6.76 8.12 38.90
N THR A 269 6.42 7.55 40.07
CA THR A 269 7.20 6.42 40.64
C THR A 269 7.14 5.16 39.77
N LYS A 270 5.99 4.87 39.14
CA LYS A 270 5.83 3.76 38.19
C LYS A 270 6.67 3.99 36.92
N ILE A 271 6.60 5.18 36.34
CA ILE A 271 7.38 5.56 35.15
C ILE A 271 8.89 5.48 35.43
N GLN A 272 9.34 5.89 36.62
CA GLN A 272 10.75 5.75 37.01
C GLN A 272 11.19 4.28 37.02
N GLY A 273 10.42 3.38 37.63
CA GLY A 273 10.74 1.94 37.62
C GLY A 273 10.72 1.31 36.22
N GLU A 274 9.84 1.76 35.33
CA GLU A 274 9.83 1.34 33.92
C GLU A 274 11.06 1.86 33.15
N VAL A 275 11.52 3.08 33.43
CA VAL A 275 12.77 3.65 32.87
C VAL A 275 13.99 2.86 33.33
N ASP A 276 14.10 2.54 34.61
CA ASP A 276 15.25 1.79 35.16
C ASP A 276 15.33 0.38 34.54
N LEU A 277 14.20 -0.32 34.40
CA LEU A 277 14.11 -1.59 33.65
C LEU A 277 14.55 -1.45 32.18
N LYS A 278 14.26 -0.32 31.53
CA LYS A 278 14.71 -0.06 30.15
C LYS A 278 16.21 0.24 30.07
N VAL A 279 16.79 0.85 31.10
CA VAL A 279 18.25 1.04 31.19
C VAL A 279 18.97 -0.30 31.33
N GLU A 280 18.48 -1.24 32.14
CA GLU A 280 19.05 -2.59 32.24
C GLU A 280 18.93 -3.36 30.91
N GLN A 281 17.78 -3.30 30.24
CA GLN A 281 17.57 -3.94 28.92
C GLN A 281 18.54 -3.39 27.86
N LEU A 282 18.79 -2.08 27.83
CA LEU A 282 19.79 -1.46 26.95
C LEU A 282 21.23 -1.86 27.32
N GLY A 283 21.51 -2.08 28.61
CA GLY A 283 22.78 -2.64 29.08
C GLY A 283 23.06 -4.03 28.50
N GLN A 284 22.07 -4.92 28.55
CA GLN A 284 22.18 -6.28 27.99
C GLN A 284 22.37 -6.26 26.46
N VAL A 285 21.55 -5.50 25.73
CA VAL A 285 21.67 -5.36 24.26
C VAL A 285 23.06 -4.85 23.85
N LYS A 286 23.67 -3.96 24.63
CA LYS A 286 25.04 -3.47 24.38
C LYS A 286 26.11 -4.56 24.56
N ILE A 287 25.92 -5.49 25.51
CA ILE A 287 26.82 -6.63 25.71
C ILE A 287 26.70 -7.62 24.55
N ASP A 288 25.48 -7.95 24.12
CA ASP A 288 25.25 -8.90 23.04
C ASP A 288 25.72 -8.35 21.68
N PHE A 289 25.55 -7.06 21.42
CA PHE A 289 26.13 -6.39 20.25
C PHE A 289 27.67 -6.50 20.23
N GLY A 290 28.33 -6.28 21.38
CA GLY A 290 29.78 -6.46 21.52
C GLY A 290 30.24 -7.91 21.29
N ARG A 291 29.43 -8.90 21.67
CA ARG A 291 29.70 -10.32 21.37
C ARG A 291 29.63 -10.58 19.87
N HIS A 292 28.54 -10.17 19.21
CA HIS A 292 28.39 -10.37 17.76
C HIS A 292 29.45 -9.63 16.93
N GLN A 293 29.89 -8.44 17.35
CA GLN A 293 31.00 -7.74 16.70
C GLN A 293 32.32 -8.53 16.83
N SER A 294 32.54 -9.21 17.97
CA SER A 294 33.72 -10.07 18.20
C SER A 294 33.64 -11.37 17.38
N GLU A 295 32.46 -12.00 17.33
CA GLU A 295 32.19 -13.21 16.54
C GLU A 295 32.38 -12.96 15.04
N LEU A 296 31.85 -11.85 14.51
CA LEU A 296 31.99 -11.45 13.10
C LEU A 296 33.46 -11.21 12.73
N THR A 297 34.24 -10.59 13.62
CA THR A 297 35.69 -10.40 13.44
C THR A 297 36.40 -11.76 13.36
N ALA A 298 36.07 -12.68 14.28
CA ALA A 298 36.67 -14.02 14.30
C ALA A 298 36.26 -14.89 13.10
N GLU A 299 35.06 -14.73 12.51
CA GLU A 299 34.70 -15.37 11.24
C GLU A 299 35.49 -14.78 10.06
N MET A 300 35.67 -13.45 10.02
CA MET A 300 36.45 -12.78 8.99
C MET A 300 37.91 -13.28 8.96
N ASP A 301 38.57 -13.38 10.12
CA ASP A 301 39.93 -13.91 10.24
C ASP A 301 40.04 -15.38 9.77
N ARG A 302 39.02 -16.20 10.07
CA ARG A 302 38.95 -17.61 9.63
C ARG A 302 38.69 -17.75 8.13
N ALA A 303 37.82 -16.91 7.56
CA ALA A 303 37.61 -16.84 6.11
C ALA A 303 38.88 -16.37 5.39
N GLU A 304 39.61 -15.40 5.96
CA GLU A 304 40.86 -14.92 5.37
C GLU A 304 41.99 -15.93 5.47
N THR A 305 42.03 -16.73 6.54
CA THR A 305 42.96 -17.86 6.68
C THR A 305 42.71 -18.91 5.60
N ARG A 306 41.44 -19.31 5.39
CA ARG A 306 41.05 -20.24 4.32
C ARG A 306 41.39 -19.73 2.92
N ARG A 307 41.27 -18.42 2.67
CA ARG A 307 41.69 -17.80 1.40
C ARG A 307 43.18 -18.03 1.14
N ARG A 308 44.03 -17.70 2.13
CA ARG A 308 45.49 -17.92 2.07
C ARG A 308 45.92 -19.38 1.91
N GLU A 309 45.07 -20.34 2.29
CA GLU A 309 45.30 -21.77 2.08
C GLU A 309 44.96 -22.20 0.65
N LEU A 310 43.83 -21.72 0.11
CA LEU A 310 43.43 -21.95 -1.28
C LEU A 310 44.44 -21.32 -2.27
N ASP A 311 44.90 -20.10 -2.00
CA ASP A 311 45.91 -19.41 -2.84
C ASP A 311 47.18 -20.26 -3.00
N LYS A 312 47.67 -20.88 -1.91
CA LYS A 312 48.86 -21.75 -1.92
C LYS A 312 48.64 -23.06 -2.70
N GLU A 313 47.45 -23.64 -2.64
CA GLU A 313 47.13 -24.85 -3.41
C GLU A 313 46.93 -24.52 -4.91
N ILE A 314 46.43 -23.33 -5.24
CA ILE A 314 46.39 -22.82 -6.62
C ILE A 314 47.83 -22.65 -7.16
N GLU A 315 48.74 -22.01 -6.41
CA GLU A 315 50.15 -21.94 -6.78
C GLU A 315 50.79 -23.33 -6.95
N ARG A 316 50.44 -24.29 -6.07
CA ARG A 316 50.97 -25.66 -6.13
C ARG A 316 50.49 -26.38 -7.40
N LYS A 317 49.19 -26.36 -7.68
CA LYS A 317 48.61 -26.97 -8.89
C LYS A 317 49.09 -26.28 -10.17
N THR A 318 49.32 -24.97 -10.14
CA THR A 318 49.89 -24.23 -11.29
C THR A 318 51.30 -24.74 -11.61
N ARG A 319 52.14 -24.95 -10.59
CA ARG A 319 53.48 -25.53 -10.75
C ARG A 319 53.45 -26.98 -11.24
N ASP A 320 52.54 -27.80 -10.72
CA ASP A 320 52.32 -29.17 -11.21
C ASP A 320 51.91 -29.17 -12.69
N LEU A 321 51.02 -28.26 -13.10
CA LEU A 321 50.53 -28.14 -14.48
C LEU A 321 51.66 -27.74 -15.45
N THR A 322 52.51 -26.79 -15.09
CA THR A 322 53.67 -26.41 -15.92
C THR A 322 54.63 -27.58 -16.11
N LEU A 323 54.88 -28.39 -15.08
CA LEU A 323 55.73 -29.59 -15.17
C LEU A 323 55.13 -30.67 -16.08
N VAL A 324 53.79 -30.75 -16.18
CA VAL A 324 53.11 -31.62 -17.14
C VAL A 324 53.26 -31.09 -18.57
N GLN A 325 53.11 -29.77 -18.78
CA GLN A 325 53.31 -29.16 -20.11
C GLN A 325 54.74 -29.35 -20.63
N ASP A 326 55.76 -29.16 -19.79
CA ASP A 326 57.16 -29.41 -20.15
C ASP A 326 57.40 -30.86 -20.61
N LYS A 327 56.76 -31.84 -19.94
CA LYS A 327 56.83 -33.26 -20.30
C LYS A 327 56.07 -33.63 -21.56
N VAL A 328 54.98 -32.93 -21.87
CA VAL A 328 54.30 -33.08 -23.18
C VAL A 328 55.23 -32.60 -24.29
N VAL A 329 55.84 -31.42 -24.14
CA VAL A 329 56.80 -30.86 -25.10
C VAL A 329 58.08 -31.72 -25.24
N GLU A 330 58.49 -32.44 -24.21
CA GLU A 330 59.55 -33.46 -24.28
C GLU A 330 59.07 -34.72 -25.06
N SER A 331 57.85 -35.18 -24.81
CA SER A 331 57.25 -36.35 -25.46
C SER A 331 57.02 -36.12 -26.96
N ASP A 332 56.56 -34.93 -27.36
CA ASP A 332 56.35 -34.56 -28.76
C ASP A 332 57.66 -34.61 -29.57
N LYS A 333 58.77 -34.13 -28.99
CA LYS A 333 60.12 -34.23 -29.61
C LYS A 333 60.60 -35.66 -29.76
N LEU A 334 60.24 -36.55 -28.83
CA LEU A 334 60.56 -37.98 -28.92
C LEU A 334 59.70 -38.72 -29.95
N LEU A 335 58.48 -38.24 -30.21
CA LEU A 335 57.65 -38.71 -31.33
C LEU A 335 58.18 -38.21 -32.68
N GLU A 336 58.61 -36.95 -32.76
CA GLU A 336 59.16 -36.34 -33.97
C GLU A 336 60.47 -37.01 -34.41
N THR A 337 61.41 -37.26 -33.49
CA THR A 337 62.65 -38.00 -33.81
C THR A 337 62.36 -39.44 -34.26
N ARG A 338 61.45 -40.14 -33.59
CA ARG A 338 61.06 -41.51 -33.96
C ARG A 338 60.33 -41.60 -35.30
N SER A 339 59.59 -40.56 -35.67
CA SER A 339 58.99 -40.42 -37.02
C SER A 339 60.07 -40.25 -38.10
N LEU A 340 61.14 -39.50 -37.80
CA LEU A 340 62.30 -39.34 -38.68
C LEU A 340 63.09 -40.65 -38.86
N GLU A 341 63.20 -41.46 -37.80
CA GLU A 341 63.78 -42.81 -37.90
C GLU A 341 62.92 -43.75 -38.77
N LEU A 342 61.59 -43.75 -38.57
CA LEU A 342 60.68 -44.58 -39.35
C LEU A 342 60.72 -44.23 -40.84
N THR A 343 60.69 -42.95 -41.21
CA THR A 343 60.80 -42.52 -42.63
C THR A 343 62.13 -42.95 -43.25
N LYS A 344 63.24 -42.88 -42.50
CA LYS A 344 64.53 -43.43 -42.95
C LYS A 344 64.47 -44.94 -43.21
N THR A 345 63.82 -45.72 -42.33
CA THR A 345 63.70 -47.18 -42.54
C THR A 345 62.81 -47.56 -43.73
N LEU A 346 61.84 -46.73 -44.10
CA LEU A 346 61.02 -46.91 -45.31
C LEU A 346 61.86 -46.71 -46.57
N CYS A 347 62.65 -45.62 -46.65
CA CYS A 347 63.59 -45.40 -47.76
C CYS A 347 64.63 -46.54 -47.90
N GLU A 348 65.07 -47.14 -46.78
CA GLU A 348 65.97 -48.31 -46.77
C GLU A 348 65.27 -49.64 -47.14
N LEU A 349 63.94 -49.68 -47.17
CA LEU A 349 63.15 -50.80 -47.68
C LEU A 349 62.88 -50.64 -49.17
N ASP A 350 62.48 -49.45 -49.64
CA ASP A 350 62.26 -49.16 -51.07
C ASP A 350 63.51 -49.48 -51.91
N LEU A 351 64.69 -49.06 -51.42
CA LEU A 351 65.98 -49.41 -52.04
C LEU A 351 66.26 -50.92 -52.14
N LYS A 352 65.72 -51.74 -51.24
CA LYS A 352 65.83 -53.21 -51.29
C LYS A 352 64.81 -53.83 -52.23
N VAL A 353 63.62 -53.22 -52.36
CA VAL A 353 62.60 -53.62 -53.35
C VAL A 353 63.13 -53.40 -54.78
N GLU A 354 63.77 -52.26 -55.05
CA GLU A 354 64.43 -52.03 -56.35
C GLU A 354 65.54 -53.06 -56.65
N GLN A 355 66.37 -53.40 -55.65
CA GLN A 355 67.43 -54.40 -55.80
C GLN A 355 66.87 -55.80 -56.10
N LEU A 356 65.77 -56.20 -55.45
CA LEU A 356 65.09 -57.47 -55.75
C LEU A 356 64.53 -57.49 -57.18
N GLY A 357 63.89 -56.41 -57.64
CA GLY A 357 63.38 -56.29 -59.00
C GLY A 357 64.46 -56.41 -60.09
N GLN A 358 65.69 -55.94 -59.82
CA GLN A 358 66.82 -56.15 -60.73
C GLN A 358 67.23 -57.64 -60.82
N VAL A 359 67.28 -58.35 -59.68
CA VAL A 359 67.60 -59.78 -59.64
C VAL A 359 66.55 -60.62 -60.37
N GLU A 360 65.26 -60.32 -60.19
CA GLU A 360 64.18 -61.00 -60.91
C GLU A 360 64.29 -60.80 -62.44
N MET A 361 64.60 -59.58 -62.88
CA MET A 361 64.79 -59.28 -64.31
C MET A 361 65.97 -60.05 -64.93
N GLU A 362 67.07 -60.25 -64.19
CA GLU A 362 68.16 -61.11 -64.64
C GLU A 362 67.74 -62.59 -64.74
N HIS A 363 67.01 -63.08 -63.75
CA HIS A 363 66.49 -64.46 -63.78
C HIS A 363 65.55 -64.68 -64.96
N LEU A 364 64.68 -63.72 -65.28
CA LEU A 364 63.79 -63.78 -66.45
C LEU A 364 64.58 -63.89 -67.76
N LYS A 365 65.63 -63.07 -67.94
CA LYS A 365 66.51 -63.09 -69.13
C LYS A 365 67.25 -64.43 -69.26
N ARG A 366 67.72 -65.00 -68.14
CA ARG A 366 68.34 -66.34 -68.12
C ARG A 366 67.35 -67.43 -68.55
N ILE A 367 66.10 -67.37 -68.10
CA ILE A 367 65.02 -68.31 -68.48
C ILE A 367 64.65 -68.15 -69.97
N GLN A 368 64.49 -66.93 -70.47
CA GLN A 368 64.20 -66.67 -71.89
C GLN A 368 65.31 -67.22 -72.81
N THR A 369 66.58 -67.04 -72.42
CA THR A 369 67.72 -67.59 -73.17
C THR A 369 67.67 -69.12 -73.22
N ARG A 370 67.36 -69.76 -72.08
CA ARG A 370 67.21 -71.21 -71.96
C ARG A 370 66.07 -71.77 -72.81
N ASN A 371 64.96 -71.05 -72.92
CA ASN A 371 63.82 -71.47 -73.74
C ASN A 371 64.17 -71.46 -75.23
N ARG A 372 64.87 -70.44 -75.73
CA ARG A 372 65.36 -70.40 -77.12
C ARG A 372 66.29 -71.58 -77.44
N GLU A 373 67.19 -71.96 -76.52
CA GLU A 373 68.06 -73.15 -76.68
C GLU A 373 67.26 -74.46 -76.81
N LEU A 374 66.11 -74.54 -76.12
CA LEU A 374 65.20 -75.69 -76.19
C LEU A 374 64.38 -75.68 -77.50
N GLU A 375 63.91 -74.53 -77.96
CA GLU A 375 63.22 -74.36 -79.24
C GLU A 375 64.15 -74.72 -80.43
N GLU A 376 65.40 -74.26 -80.41
CA GLU A 376 66.45 -74.67 -81.35
C GLU A 376 66.79 -76.17 -81.25
N GLY A 377 66.48 -76.82 -80.11
CA GLY A 377 66.52 -78.28 -79.95
C GLY A 377 65.32 -79.01 -80.56
N ILE A 378 64.12 -78.46 -80.40
CA ILE A 378 62.88 -78.98 -80.99
C ILE A 378 62.92 -78.88 -82.52
N GLU A 379 63.43 -77.78 -83.07
CA GLU A 379 63.47 -77.60 -84.52
C GLU A 379 64.50 -78.52 -85.20
N ARG A 380 65.62 -78.84 -84.53
CA ARG A 380 66.52 -79.92 -84.98
C ARG A 380 65.80 -81.27 -84.98
N LYS A 381 65.10 -81.62 -83.89
CA LYS A 381 64.29 -82.85 -83.80
C LYS A 381 63.20 -82.94 -84.88
N ARG A 382 62.60 -81.81 -85.28
CA ARG A 382 61.64 -81.73 -86.40
C ARG A 382 62.29 -82.00 -87.75
N LYS A 383 63.51 -81.49 -87.97
CA LYS A 383 64.30 -81.81 -89.17
C LYS A 383 64.68 -83.29 -89.23
N ASP A 384 65.09 -83.88 -88.11
CA ASP A 384 65.36 -85.32 -88.01
C ASP A 384 64.10 -86.14 -88.34
N LEU A 385 62.93 -85.69 -87.87
CA LEU A 385 61.63 -86.32 -88.13
C LEU A 385 61.20 -86.21 -89.61
N ALA A 386 61.52 -85.09 -90.28
CA ALA A 386 61.30 -84.94 -91.72
C ALA A 386 62.12 -85.93 -92.55
N GLU A 387 63.36 -86.24 -92.15
CA GLU A 387 64.19 -87.26 -92.81
C GLU A 387 63.64 -88.69 -92.60
N VAL A 388 62.91 -88.93 -91.51
CA VAL A 388 62.17 -90.19 -91.27
C VAL A 388 60.90 -90.26 -92.14
N LEU A 389 60.20 -89.13 -92.33
CA LEU A 389 59.03 -89.06 -93.21
C LEU A 389 59.41 -89.28 -94.69
N ASP A 390 60.52 -88.71 -95.17
CA ASP A 390 61.01 -88.96 -96.55
C ASP A 390 61.23 -90.47 -96.81
N LYS A 391 61.87 -91.17 -95.86
CA LYS A 391 62.06 -92.63 -95.89
C LYS A 391 60.75 -93.41 -95.78
N THR A 392 59.72 -92.83 -95.18
CA THR A 392 58.37 -93.41 -95.12
C THR A 392 57.67 -93.30 -96.50
N THR A 393 57.81 -92.18 -97.22
CA THR A 393 57.28 -92.05 -98.60
C THR A 393 58.00 -92.96 -99.60
N GLU A 394 59.24 -93.38 -99.31
CA GLU A 394 59.95 -94.38 -100.09
C GLU A 394 59.33 -95.79 -99.89
N CYS A 395 58.87 -96.12 -98.68
CA CYS A 395 58.09 -97.32 -98.42
C CYS A 395 56.68 -97.28 -99.06
N GLU A 396 56.02 -96.13 -99.14
CA GLU A 396 54.71 -95.99 -99.83
C GLU A 396 54.77 -96.36 -101.31
N LYS A 397 55.85 -96.03 -102.02
CA LYS A 397 56.05 -96.44 -103.43
C LYS A 397 56.07 -97.96 -103.62
N VAL A 398 56.43 -98.72 -102.58
CA VAL A 398 56.39 -100.20 -102.56
C VAL A 398 54.97 -100.73 -102.27
N LEU A 399 54.12 -99.94 -101.60
CA LEU A 399 52.69 -100.25 -101.42
C LEU A 399 51.83 -99.88 -102.64
N GLU A 400 52.15 -98.79 -103.33
CA GLU A 400 51.42 -98.33 -104.53
C GLU A 400 51.39 -99.41 -105.64
N THR A 401 52.53 -100.07 -105.87
CA THR A 401 52.64 -101.20 -106.82
C THR A 401 51.86 -102.46 -106.40
N ARG A 402 51.39 -102.51 -105.15
CA ARG A 402 50.52 -103.56 -104.60
C ARG A 402 49.03 -103.15 -104.66
N SER A 403 48.74 -101.85 -104.50
CA SER A 403 47.40 -101.23 -104.62
C SER A 403 46.74 -101.48 -105.98
N LEU A 404 47.52 -101.42 -107.07
CA LEU A 404 47.06 -101.66 -108.44
C LEU A 404 46.44 -103.06 -108.71
N LYS A 405 46.49 -103.99 -107.75
CA LYS A 405 45.79 -105.29 -107.83
C LYS A 405 44.47 -105.34 -107.05
N LEU A 406 44.18 -104.36 -106.19
CA LEU A 406 42.93 -104.25 -105.42
C LEU A 406 41.89 -103.34 -106.09
N VAL A 407 42.33 -102.31 -106.82
CA VAL A 407 41.47 -101.39 -107.60
C VAL A 407 40.58 -102.13 -108.62
N SER A 408 40.95 -103.35 -109.03
CA SER A 408 40.15 -104.22 -109.90
C SER A 408 38.99 -104.95 -109.20
N LYS A 409 38.83 -104.79 -107.87
CA LYS A 409 37.79 -105.44 -107.06
C LYS A 409 36.89 -104.47 -106.29
N GLU A 410 37.41 -103.31 -105.90
CA GLU A 410 36.62 -102.26 -105.23
C GLU A 410 35.51 -101.66 -106.11
N LYS A 411 35.75 -101.64 -107.43
CA LYS A 411 34.94 -100.89 -108.41
C LYS A 411 33.56 -101.50 -108.74
N GLU A 412 33.14 -102.53 -108.01
CA GLU A 412 31.87 -103.24 -108.20
C GLU A 412 30.84 -102.95 -107.08
N LEU A 413 31.14 -102.15 -106.04
CA LEU A 413 30.40 -102.24 -104.75
C LEU A 413 29.93 -100.96 -104.03
N GLN A 414 30.28 -99.73 -104.44
CA GLN A 414 29.83 -98.50 -103.73
C GLN A 414 29.23 -97.40 -104.63
N GLU A 415 28.29 -97.78 -105.49
CA GLU A 415 27.40 -96.87 -106.22
C GLU A 415 26.14 -96.48 -105.39
N LEU A 416 26.11 -96.86 -104.09
CA LEU A 416 24.92 -96.79 -103.22
C LEU A 416 25.26 -96.28 -101.79
N SER A 417 25.61 -94.99 -101.67
CA SER A 417 25.74 -94.30 -100.36
C SER A 417 25.27 -92.84 -100.36
N LEU A 418 24.65 -92.38 -101.46
CA LEU A 418 24.43 -90.95 -101.77
C LEU A 418 23.02 -90.44 -101.37
N ASP A 419 22.43 -91.04 -100.31
CA ASP A 419 20.99 -90.89 -99.99
C ASP A 419 20.70 -90.59 -98.49
N LEU A 420 21.72 -90.26 -97.69
CA LEU A 420 21.56 -89.94 -96.25
C LEU A 420 21.67 -88.44 -95.91
N ASP A 421 22.38 -87.65 -96.72
CA ASP A 421 22.69 -86.23 -96.43
C ASP A 421 21.47 -85.27 -96.49
N LEU A 422 20.28 -85.77 -96.84
CA LEU A 422 19.07 -84.96 -97.09
C LEU A 422 18.05 -84.93 -95.93
N LYS A 423 18.39 -85.41 -94.73
CA LYS A 423 17.44 -85.46 -93.59
C LYS A 423 17.84 -84.74 -92.30
N GLU A 424 19.10 -84.35 -92.13
CA GLU A 424 19.54 -83.69 -90.88
C GLU A 424 19.17 -82.20 -90.84
N GLU A 425 19.07 -81.53 -92.00
CA GLU A 425 18.81 -80.08 -92.07
C GLU A 425 17.38 -79.67 -91.67
N VAL A 426 16.46 -80.64 -91.49
CA VAL A 426 15.09 -80.39 -91.01
C VAL A 426 15.05 -80.13 -89.49
N ALA A 427 16.04 -80.60 -88.72
CA ALA A 427 16.06 -80.42 -87.28
C ALA A 427 16.22 -78.94 -86.86
N LYS A 428 16.88 -78.12 -87.69
CA LYS A 428 17.30 -76.74 -87.36
C LYS A 428 16.19 -75.69 -87.46
N SER A 429 15.01 -76.02 -87.98
CA SER A 429 13.91 -75.04 -88.15
C SER A 429 12.89 -75.01 -87.01
N LEU A 430 12.87 -76.03 -86.14
CA LEU A 430 11.87 -76.15 -85.06
C LEU A 430 12.24 -75.39 -83.78
N ASP A 431 13.52 -75.24 -83.45
CA ASP A 431 13.97 -74.51 -82.25
C ASP A 431 13.58 -73.02 -82.26
N LYS A 432 13.35 -72.43 -83.44
CA LYS A 432 13.15 -70.98 -83.57
C LYS A 432 11.75 -70.48 -83.22
N GLU A 433 10.70 -71.30 -83.37
CA GLU A 433 9.32 -70.88 -83.01
C GLU A 433 9.01 -71.09 -81.53
N MET A 434 9.75 -71.96 -80.81
CA MET A 434 9.45 -72.27 -79.42
C MET A 434 9.87 -71.14 -78.46
N GLU A 435 11.03 -70.52 -78.71
CA GLU A 435 11.62 -69.48 -77.86
C GLU A 435 10.74 -68.21 -77.73
N GLU A 436 10.09 -67.79 -78.83
CA GLU A 436 9.26 -66.57 -78.87
C GLU A 436 7.93 -66.71 -78.09
N THR A 437 7.51 -67.93 -77.75
CA THR A 437 6.25 -68.17 -77.02
C THR A 437 6.40 -68.10 -75.49
N CYS A 438 7.56 -68.46 -74.94
CA CYS A 438 7.81 -68.46 -73.49
C CYS A 438 7.92 -67.04 -72.89
N GLN A 439 8.47 -66.07 -73.64
CA GLN A 439 8.73 -64.72 -73.12
C GLN A 439 7.45 -63.90 -72.82
N LYS A 440 6.26 -64.40 -73.19
CA LYS A 440 4.98 -63.69 -73.06
C LYS A 440 4.11 -64.16 -71.88
N THR A 441 4.45 -65.28 -71.24
CA THR A 441 3.74 -65.79 -70.05
C THR A 441 4.37 -65.32 -68.75
N GLU A 442 5.70 -65.19 -68.69
CA GLU A 442 6.42 -64.86 -67.45
C GLU A 442 6.21 -63.41 -66.97
N SER A 443 5.89 -62.49 -67.87
CA SER A 443 5.62 -61.09 -67.54
C SER A 443 4.30 -60.88 -66.79
N LYS A 444 3.28 -61.72 -67.05
CA LYS A 444 1.98 -61.64 -66.36
C LYS A 444 1.92 -62.32 -64.99
N ALA A 445 2.83 -63.26 -64.71
CA ALA A 445 2.93 -63.85 -63.37
C ALA A 445 3.30 -62.79 -62.31
N LYS A 446 4.21 -61.88 -62.67
CA LYS A 446 4.79 -60.87 -61.77
C LYS A 446 3.84 -59.70 -61.45
N GLU A 447 2.75 -59.53 -62.19
CA GLU A 447 1.69 -58.56 -61.88
C GLU A 447 0.71 -59.07 -60.81
N LEU A 448 0.50 -60.39 -60.69
CA LEU A 448 -0.44 -60.98 -59.73
C LEU A 448 0.13 -61.02 -58.30
N GLU A 449 1.39 -61.40 -58.12
CA GLU A 449 2.10 -61.38 -56.83
C GLU A 449 2.21 -59.98 -56.19
N ALA A 450 1.96 -58.92 -56.96
CA ALA A 450 1.93 -57.54 -56.47
C ALA A 450 0.55 -57.16 -55.88
N ILE A 451 -0.54 -57.72 -56.42
CA ILE A 451 -1.91 -57.42 -55.99
C ILE A 451 -2.26 -58.20 -54.71
N GLU A 452 -1.84 -59.45 -54.61
CA GLU A 452 -2.09 -60.32 -53.44
C GLU A 452 -1.46 -59.75 -52.15
N ARG A 453 -0.32 -59.06 -52.26
CA ARG A 453 0.39 -58.40 -51.15
C ARG A 453 -0.42 -57.24 -50.53
N MET A 454 -0.93 -56.35 -51.38
CA MET A 454 -1.75 -55.21 -50.97
C MET A 454 -3.11 -55.62 -50.37
N ILE A 455 -3.57 -56.84 -50.62
CA ILE A 455 -4.79 -57.38 -50.00
C ILE A 455 -4.50 -57.81 -48.55
N ASN A 456 -3.41 -58.53 -48.31
CA ASN A 456 -3.01 -58.94 -46.95
C ASN A 456 -2.68 -57.72 -46.06
N GLU A 457 -1.95 -56.73 -46.57
CA GLU A 457 -1.63 -55.49 -45.84
C GLU A 457 -2.88 -54.71 -45.41
N ARG A 458 -3.97 -54.78 -46.18
CA ARG A 458 -5.26 -54.15 -45.82
C ARG A 458 -6.13 -54.98 -44.88
N SER A 459 -5.82 -56.27 -44.66
CA SER A 459 -6.56 -57.12 -43.73
C SER A 459 -6.19 -56.85 -42.26
N GLY A 460 -4.89 -56.82 -41.94
CA GLY A 460 -4.41 -56.53 -40.57
C GLY A 460 -4.80 -55.14 -40.06
N HIS A 461 -4.99 -54.18 -40.95
CA HIS A 461 -5.52 -52.86 -40.59
C HIS A 461 -6.97 -52.90 -40.06
N CYS A 462 -7.79 -53.89 -40.42
CA CYS A 462 -9.12 -54.06 -39.83
C CYS A 462 -9.08 -54.69 -38.44
N GLU A 463 -8.13 -55.59 -38.19
CA GLU A 463 -7.97 -56.26 -36.88
C GLU A 463 -7.45 -55.29 -35.81
N SER A 464 -6.45 -54.46 -36.17
CA SER A 464 -5.96 -53.37 -35.29
C SER A 464 -7.04 -52.34 -34.95
N VAL A 465 -7.92 -51.99 -35.90
CA VAL A 465 -9.04 -51.07 -35.66
C VAL A 465 -10.11 -51.69 -34.76
N ASN A 466 -10.37 -53.01 -34.86
CA ASN A 466 -11.30 -53.69 -33.96
C ASN A 466 -10.80 -53.70 -32.50
N SER A 467 -9.52 -53.94 -32.25
CA SER A 467 -8.96 -53.88 -30.88
C SER A 467 -9.09 -52.48 -30.25
N LEU A 468 -8.85 -51.42 -31.03
CA LEU A 468 -9.06 -50.03 -30.58
C LEU A 468 -10.54 -49.71 -30.32
N ILE A 469 -11.46 -50.27 -31.10
CA ILE A 469 -12.91 -50.13 -30.85
C ILE A 469 -13.30 -50.84 -29.55
N GLU A 470 -12.77 -52.03 -29.29
CA GLU A 470 -13.07 -52.82 -28.09
C GLU A 470 -12.54 -52.09 -26.83
N GLU A 471 -11.29 -51.61 -26.86
CA GLU A 471 -10.68 -50.76 -25.82
C GLU A 471 -11.51 -49.50 -25.54
N HIS A 472 -11.90 -48.75 -26.58
CA HIS A 472 -12.75 -47.56 -26.40
C HIS A 472 -14.16 -47.88 -25.88
N THR A 473 -14.71 -49.08 -26.13
CA THR A 473 -16.00 -49.49 -25.52
C THR A 473 -15.89 -49.82 -24.03
N GLU A 474 -14.78 -50.40 -23.57
CA GLU A 474 -14.53 -50.58 -22.12
C GLU A 474 -14.25 -49.23 -21.43
N GLU A 475 -13.51 -48.34 -22.08
CA GLU A 475 -13.25 -46.99 -21.57
C GLU A 475 -14.54 -46.16 -21.44
N LEU A 476 -15.47 -46.28 -22.39
CA LEU A 476 -16.81 -45.70 -22.30
C LEU A 476 -17.61 -46.26 -21.12
N ALA A 477 -17.62 -47.57 -20.90
CA ALA A 477 -18.32 -48.19 -19.78
C ALA A 477 -17.77 -47.72 -18.41
N LEU A 478 -16.46 -47.48 -18.31
CA LEU A 478 -15.83 -46.90 -17.11
C LEU A 478 -16.17 -45.41 -16.93
N LYS A 479 -16.28 -44.64 -18.03
CA LYS A 479 -16.72 -43.24 -17.99
C LYS A 479 -18.19 -43.13 -17.56
N ASP A 480 -19.07 -44.00 -18.04
CA ASP A 480 -20.48 -44.00 -17.62
C ASP A 480 -20.67 -44.38 -16.15
N LYS A 481 -19.88 -45.32 -15.63
CA LYS A 481 -19.87 -45.59 -14.17
C LYS A 481 -19.47 -44.34 -13.36
N ARG A 482 -18.46 -43.58 -13.80
CA ARG A 482 -18.12 -42.28 -13.18
C ARG A 482 -19.25 -41.25 -13.32
N HIS A 483 -20.00 -41.25 -14.44
CA HIS A 483 -21.19 -40.39 -14.59
C HIS A 483 -22.33 -40.75 -13.63
N ASP A 484 -22.47 -42.02 -13.21
CA ASP A 484 -23.41 -42.41 -12.14
C ASP A 484 -22.95 -41.94 -10.76
N GLU A 485 -21.67 -42.15 -10.42
CA GLU A 485 -21.08 -41.67 -9.15
C GLU A 485 -21.17 -40.13 -9.03
N ILE A 486 -20.93 -39.39 -10.12
CA ILE A 486 -21.12 -37.93 -10.19
C ILE A 486 -22.60 -37.54 -10.05
N ARG A 487 -23.54 -38.31 -10.61
CA ARG A 487 -24.99 -38.05 -10.45
C ARG A 487 -25.45 -38.24 -9.02
N GLU A 488 -24.98 -39.27 -8.30
CA GLU A 488 -25.29 -39.46 -6.88
C GLU A 488 -24.72 -38.32 -6.03
N ALA A 489 -23.47 -37.92 -6.27
CA ALA A 489 -22.85 -36.76 -5.61
C ALA A 489 -23.62 -35.46 -5.88
N THR A 490 -24.10 -35.26 -7.11
CA THR A 490 -24.91 -34.10 -7.50
C THR A 490 -26.25 -34.07 -6.76
N LEU A 491 -26.98 -35.19 -6.72
CA LEU A 491 -28.24 -35.31 -5.97
C LEU A 491 -28.06 -35.01 -4.48
N LYS A 492 -26.96 -35.48 -3.88
CA LYS A 492 -26.61 -35.24 -2.48
C LYS A 492 -26.36 -33.74 -2.21
N LEU A 493 -25.67 -33.05 -3.11
CA LEU A 493 -25.46 -31.60 -3.03
C LEU A 493 -26.77 -30.82 -3.22
N SER A 494 -27.68 -31.25 -4.12
CA SER A 494 -29.00 -30.62 -4.29
C SER A 494 -29.84 -30.67 -3.01
N VAL A 495 -29.78 -31.75 -2.23
CA VAL A 495 -30.47 -31.86 -0.94
C VAL A 495 -29.86 -30.90 0.10
N GLU A 496 -28.53 -30.73 0.12
CA GLU A 496 -27.87 -29.79 1.03
C GLU A 496 -28.14 -28.32 0.66
N ILE A 497 -28.27 -28.01 -0.63
CA ILE A 497 -28.71 -26.70 -1.13
C ILE A 497 -30.14 -26.41 -0.64
N ALA A 498 -31.10 -27.31 -0.85
CA ALA A 498 -32.48 -27.13 -0.39
C ALA A 498 -32.58 -26.94 1.15
N PHE A 499 -31.72 -27.60 1.93
CA PHE A 499 -31.65 -27.37 3.38
C PHE A 499 -31.14 -25.96 3.74
N LYS A 500 -30.13 -25.46 3.01
CA LYS A 500 -29.59 -24.09 3.18
C LYS A 500 -30.56 -23.01 2.70
N GLU A 501 -31.30 -23.25 1.63
CA GLU A 501 -32.38 -22.36 1.15
C GLU A 501 -33.48 -22.20 2.21
N ASN A 502 -33.99 -23.30 2.78
CA ASN A 502 -34.93 -23.24 3.91
C ASN A 502 -34.34 -22.48 5.11
N THR A 503 -33.05 -22.68 5.41
CA THR A 503 -32.34 -21.96 6.49
C THR A 503 -32.16 -20.45 6.20
N LEU A 504 -32.13 -20.05 4.92
CA LEU A 504 -32.13 -18.64 4.50
C LEU A 504 -33.53 -18.02 4.61
N THR A 505 -34.60 -18.73 4.23
CA THR A 505 -35.97 -18.19 4.34
C THR A 505 -36.35 -17.80 5.77
N GLU A 506 -36.03 -18.64 6.76
CA GLU A 506 -36.30 -18.32 8.17
C GLU A 506 -35.37 -17.21 8.70
N ARG A 507 -34.18 -17.02 8.12
CA ARG A 507 -33.34 -15.85 8.43
C ARG A 507 -33.89 -14.55 7.84
N ASN A 508 -34.38 -14.56 6.60
CA ASN A 508 -35.00 -13.36 6.01
C ASN A 508 -36.21 -12.91 6.83
N LYS A 509 -37.06 -13.84 7.26
CA LYS A 509 -38.17 -13.55 8.20
C LYS A 509 -37.72 -12.91 9.52
N GLN A 510 -36.55 -13.28 10.05
CA GLN A 510 -35.96 -12.60 11.22
C GLN A 510 -35.42 -11.20 10.92
N VAL A 511 -34.99 -10.93 9.67
CA VAL A 511 -34.66 -9.59 9.19
C VAL A 511 -35.92 -8.73 9.06
N ASP A 512 -37.00 -9.25 8.45
CA ASP A 512 -38.30 -8.55 8.35
C ASP A 512 -38.86 -8.15 9.74
N GLU A 513 -38.64 -9.00 10.75
CA GLU A 513 -38.99 -8.73 12.15
C GLU A 513 -38.01 -7.79 12.87
N GLY A 514 -36.81 -7.60 12.34
CA GLY A 514 -35.83 -6.60 12.78
C GLY A 514 -36.15 -5.22 12.20
N GLU A 515 -36.41 -5.14 10.90
CA GLU A 515 -36.76 -3.90 10.19
C GLU A 515 -38.00 -3.22 10.77
N LYS A 516 -39.04 -4.01 11.13
CA LYS A 516 -40.23 -3.49 11.82
C LYS A 516 -39.90 -2.81 13.16
N LYS A 517 -38.98 -3.39 13.95
CA LYS A 517 -38.53 -2.80 15.22
C LYS A 517 -37.70 -1.54 15.00
N ILE A 518 -36.91 -1.48 13.92
CA ILE A 518 -36.17 -0.27 13.51
C ILE A 518 -37.16 0.84 13.12
N GLN A 519 -38.23 0.51 12.40
CA GLN A 519 -39.27 1.49 12.05
C GLN A 519 -40.03 2.00 13.30
N GLU A 520 -40.37 1.13 14.25
CA GLU A 520 -40.96 1.53 15.53
C GLU A 520 -40.03 2.47 16.31
N LEU A 521 -38.73 2.17 16.38
CA LEU A 521 -37.73 3.03 17.02
C LEU A 521 -37.59 4.39 16.33
N ASN A 522 -37.54 4.43 14.99
CA ASN A 522 -37.51 5.68 14.21
C ASN A 522 -38.73 6.56 14.53
N ASN A 523 -39.94 5.98 14.56
CA ASN A 523 -41.16 6.71 14.91
C ASN A 523 -41.07 7.32 16.33
N THR A 524 -40.47 6.62 17.31
CA THR A 524 -40.23 7.20 18.65
C THR A 524 -39.15 8.29 18.66
N SER A 525 -38.14 8.18 17.79
CA SER A 525 -37.09 9.20 17.66
C SER A 525 -37.64 10.51 17.07
N GLU A 526 -38.54 10.45 16.08
CA GLU A 526 -39.21 11.65 15.55
C GLU A 526 -40.02 12.37 16.62
N GLU A 527 -40.75 11.63 17.47
CA GLU A 527 -41.56 12.23 18.52
C GLU A 527 -40.70 12.88 19.63
N LEU A 528 -39.54 12.31 19.94
CA LEU A 528 -38.55 12.94 20.82
C LEU A 528 -37.95 14.22 20.20
N ILE A 529 -37.69 14.24 18.88
CA ILE A 529 -37.23 15.44 18.17
C ILE A 529 -38.28 16.57 18.26
N ARG A 530 -39.57 16.26 18.12
CA ARG A 530 -40.67 17.23 18.29
C ARG A 530 -40.70 17.80 19.72
N GLN A 531 -40.50 16.96 20.73
CA GLN A 531 -40.44 17.40 22.14
C GLN A 531 -39.25 18.33 22.41
N VAL A 532 -38.06 18.00 21.87
CA VAL A 532 -36.88 18.88 21.96
C VAL A 532 -37.15 20.24 21.29
N PHE A 533 -37.83 20.26 20.13
CA PHE A 533 -38.21 21.51 19.46
C PHE A 533 -39.12 22.38 20.33
N SER A 534 -40.14 21.78 20.96
CA SER A 534 -41.04 22.48 21.89
C SER A 534 -40.34 23.00 23.16
N ILE A 535 -39.32 22.30 23.65
CA ILE A 535 -38.52 22.74 24.81
C ILE A 535 -37.64 23.95 24.42
N ASN A 536 -37.02 23.92 23.23
CA ASN A 536 -36.22 25.03 22.72
C ASN A 536 -37.06 26.30 22.48
N GLU A 537 -38.30 26.15 22.01
CA GLU A 537 -39.29 27.24 21.91
C GLU A 537 -39.54 27.92 23.26
N ALA A 538 -39.78 27.14 24.33
CA ALA A 538 -39.98 27.66 25.68
C ALA A 538 -38.72 28.34 26.26
N ILE A 539 -37.53 27.77 26.01
CA ILE A 539 -36.24 28.36 26.42
C ILE A 539 -36.03 29.72 25.74
N ARG A 540 -36.38 29.84 24.45
CA ARG A 540 -36.34 31.11 23.69
C ARG A 540 -37.20 32.18 24.37
N GLU A 541 -38.43 31.84 24.75
CA GLU A 541 -39.35 32.79 25.40
C GLU A 541 -38.89 33.23 26.79
N CYS A 542 -38.48 32.28 27.64
CA CYS A 542 -37.91 32.60 28.95
C CYS A 542 -36.64 33.47 28.84
N THR A 543 -35.84 33.29 27.78
CA THR A 543 -34.66 34.13 27.52
C THR A 543 -35.06 35.57 27.18
N CYS A 544 -36.07 35.76 26.32
CA CYS A 544 -36.61 37.09 26.01
C CYS A 544 -37.20 37.79 27.24
N GLU A 545 -37.90 37.07 28.12
CA GLU A 545 -38.38 37.63 29.40
C GLU A 545 -37.23 38.06 30.32
N LEU A 546 -36.18 37.23 30.44
CA LEU A 546 -34.99 37.56 31.22
C LEU A 546 -34.26 38.81 30.68
N GLU A 547 -34.21 39.02 29.37
CA GLU A 547 -33.68 40.26 28.79
C GLU A 547 -34.54 41.49 29.10
N ALA A 548 -35.87 41.35 29.04
CA ALA A 548 -36.78 42.43 29.44
C ALA A 548 -36.60 42.79 30.93
N LYS A 549 -36.39 41.80 31.80
CA LYS A 549 -36.07 42.01 33.22
C LYS A 549 -34.67 42.55 33.48
N ARG A 550 -33.69 42.31 32.59
CA ARG A 550 -32.39 43.00 32.63
C ARG A 550 -32.56 44.49 32.31
N LYS A 551 -33.20 44.84 31.20
CA LYS A 551 -33.46 46.25 30.82
C LYS A 551 -34.18 47.03 31.93
N GLN A 552 -35.23 46.45 32.53
CA GLN A 552 -35.94 47.05 33.66
C GLN A 552 -35.06 47.26 34.91
N ARG A 553 -34.10 46.35 35.17
CA ARG A 553 -33.12 46.50 36.26
C ARG A 553 -32.14 47.63 35.97
N ASP A 554 -31.68 47.75 34.72
CA ASP A 554 -30.66 48.74 34.34
C ASP A 554 -31.22 50.18 34.38
N GLU A 555 -32.50 50.37 34.04
CA GLU A 555 -33.23 51.64 34.24
C GLU A 555 -33.34 52.02 35.74
N VAL A 556 -33.66 51.04 36.60
CA VAL A 556 -33.69 51.23 38.07
C VAL A 556 -32.29 51.54 38.59
N GLN A 557 -31.25 50.88 38.08
CA GLN A 557 -29.86 51.13 38.48
C GLN A 557 -29.39 52.54 38.09
N SER A 558 -29.75 53.02 36.89
CA SER A 558 -29.51 54.42 36.48
C SER A 558 -30.19 55.41 37.44
N SER A 559 -31.45 55.15 37.78
CA SER A 559 -32.22 55.96 38.73
C SER A 559 -31.59 55.99 40.12
N ILE A 560 -31.02 54.86 40.57
CA ILE A 560 -30.27 54.77 41.84
C ILE A 560 -28.95 55.57 41.76
N THR A 561 -28.24 55.57 40.63
CA THR A 561 -27.02 56.37 40.49
C THR A 561 -27.30 57.88 40.49
N ASP A 562 -28.40 58.33 39.88
CA ASP A 562 -28.81 59.75 39.90
C ASP A 562 -29.20 60.18 41.33
N LEU A 563 -30.00 59.38 42.03
CA LEU A 563 -30.36 59.63 43.43
C LEU A 563 -29.12 59.63 44.35
N THR A 564 -28.14 58.76 44.08
CA THR A 564 -26.86 58.73 44.81
C THR A 564 -26.03 60.01 44.57
N ALA A 565 -26.05 60.56 43.36
CA ALA A 565 -25.40 61.84 43.06
C ALA A 565 -26.10 63.02 43.77
N VAL A 566 -27.44 63.02 43.82
CA VAL A 566 -28.22 64.00 44.59
C VAL A 566 -27.92 63.91 46.08
N LEU A 567 -27.85 62.70 46.65
CA LEU A 567 -27.48 62.49 48.06
C LEU A 567 -26.08 63.03 48.38
N LYS A 568 -25.06 62.73 47.56
CA LYS A 568 -23.70 63.29 47.74
C LYS A 568 -23.67 64.82 47.60
N SER A 569 -24.54 65.40 46.76
CA SER A 569 -24.70 66.86 46.64
C SER A 569 -25.32 67.48 47.90
N ALA A 570 -26.29 66.81 48.52
CA ALA A 570 -26.88 67.23 49.79
C ALA A 570 -25.90 67.06 50.96
N GLU A 571 -25.19 65.93 51.03
CA GLU A 571 -24.14 65.63 52.00
C GLU A 571 -23.03 66.70 51.98
N LYS A 572 -22.55 67.10 50.80
CA LYS A 572 -21.59 68.20 50.63
C LYS A 572 -22.10 69.53 51.20
N LYS A 573 -23.37 69.88 50.95
CA LYS A 573 -23.99 71.11 51.50
C LYS A 573 -24.16 71.06 53.02
N ILE A 574 -24.44 69.88 53.58
CA ILE A 574 -24.50 69.66 55.02
C ILE A 574 -23.10 69.81 55.62
N GLN A 575 -22.06 69.25 54.99
CA GLN A 575 -20.66 69.40 55.40
C GLN A 575 -20.22 70.88 55.40
N GLU A 576 -20.55 71.63 54.34
CA GLU A 576 -20.29 73.08 54.24
C GLU A 576 -21.01 73.87 55.34
N SER A 577 -22.29 73.55 55.60
CA SER A 577 -23.09 74.16 56.67
C SER A 577 -22.56 73.84 58.08
N LEU A 578 -21.99 72.65 58.27
CA LEU A 578 -21.38 72.22 59.54
C LEU A 578 -20.08 72.98 59.81
N GLU A 579 -19.26 73.24 58.79
CA GLU A 579 -18.02 74.01 58.92
C GLU A 579 -18.31 75.50 59.19
N ASP A 580 -19.35 76.06 58.56
CA ASP A 580 -19.84 77.40 58.87
C ASP A 580 -20.33 77.49 60.33
N LEU A 581 -21.06 76.48 60.82
CA LEU A 581 -21.50 76.40 62.23
C LEU A 581 -20.32 76.39 63.20
N LYS A 582 -19.29 75.55 62.99
CA LYS A 582 -18.04 75.59 63.78
C LYS A 582 -17.40 76.98 63.73
N SER A 583 -17.39 77.62 62.56
CA SER A 583 -16.87 78.98 62.42
C SER A 583 -17.68 80.01 63.21
N THR A 584 -18.98 79.80 63.45
CA THR A 584 -19.79 80.65 64.37
C THR A 584 -19.57 80.31 65.84
N GLU A 585 -19.32 79.04 66.18
CA GLU A 585 -19.03 78.61 67.54
C GLU A 585 -17.67 79.15 68.02
N GLU A 586 -16.62 79.10 67.20
CA GLU A 586 -15.35 79.77 67.47
C GLU A 586 -15.52 81.28 67.70
N LYS A 587 -16.38 81.93 66.93
CA LYS A 587 -16.67 83.37 67.07
C LYS A 587 -17.37 83.64 68.40
N GLN A 588 -18.30 82.78 68.85
CA GLN A 588 -18.88 82.87 70.19
C GLN A 588 -17.83 82.65 71.29
N VAL A 589 -16.94 81.66 71.17
CA VAL A 589 -15.88 81.42 72.17
C VAL A 589 -14.96 82.63 72.32
N LYS A 590 -14.57 83.25 71.20
CA LYS A 590 -13.78 84.50 71.19
C LYS A 590 -14.54 85.67 71.84
N LEU A 591 -15.82 85.84 71.54
CA LEU A 591 -16.69 86.85 72.18
C LEU A 591 -16.84 86.63 73.70
N LYS A 592 -16.95 85.38 74.13
CA LYS A 592 -17.07 84.98 75.54
C LYS A 592 -15.78 85.22 76.33
N ALA A 593 -14.62 85.06 75.70
CA ALA A 593 -13.33 85.44 76.27
C ALA A 593 -13.23 86.96 76.47
N SER A 594 -13.54 87.76 75.45
CA SER A 594 -13.53 89.23 75.55
C SER A 594 -14.54 89.78 76.56
N LEU A 595 -15.67 89.10 76.78
CA LEU A 595 -16.60 89.42 77.87
C LEU A 595 -15.97 89.21 79.25
N SER A 596 -15.26 88.11 79.49
CA SER A 596 -14.56 87.87 80.77
C SER A 596 -13.42 88.88 81.01
N GLU A 597 -12.73 89.32 79.95
CA GLU A 597 -11.74 90.40 80.04
C GLU A 597 -12.39 91.75 80.38
N HIS A 598 -13.55 92.07 79.77
CA HIS A 598 -14.29 93.28 80.10
C HIS A 598 -14.88 93.23 81.52
N GLU A 599 -15.34 92.07 81.99
CA GLU A 599 -15.85 91.85 83.35
C GLU A 599 -14.75 92.09 84.40
N LYS A 600 -13.56 91.49 84.23
CA LYS A 600 -12.38 91.80 85.05
C LYS A 600 -11.95 93.26 84.95
N GLY A 601 -12.10 93.87 83.77
CA GLY A 601 -11.86 95.30 83.56
C GLY A 601 -12.85 96.22 84.29
N VAL A 602 -14.10 95.78 84.46
CA VAL A 602 -15.11 96.46 85.28
C VAL A 602 -14.79 96.29 86.76
N GLU A 603 -14.47 95.08 87.22
CA GLU A 603 -14.08 94.81 88.61
C GLU A 603 -12.83 95.61 89.04
N LEU A 604 -11.87 95.81 88.12
CA LEU A 604 -10.71 96.68 88.34
C LEU A 604 -11.12 98.17 88.41
N ARG A 605 -12.01 98.63 87.52
CA ARG A 605 -12.54 100.01 87.54
C ARG A 605 -13.39 100.30 88.77
N GLU A 606 -14.09 99.31 89.30
CA GLU A 606 -14.86 99.40 90.55
C GLU A 606 -13.92 99.56 91.74
N LYS A 607 -12.82 98.79 91.79
CA LYS A 607 -11.75 98.97 92.78
C LYS A 607 -11.03 100.33 92.63
N GLU A 608 -10.82 100.82 91.41
CA GLU A 608 -10.37 102.20 91.20
C GLU A 608 -11.40 103.25 91.64
N LEU A 609 -12.70 103.00 91.45
CA LEU A 609 -13.77 103.92 91.84
C LEU A 609 -13.89 104.00 93.36
N ILE A 610 -13.83 102.87 94.07
CA ILE A 610 -13.77 102.84 95.54
C ILE A 610 -12.52 103.60 96.03
N ALA A 611 -11.34 103.38 95.43
CA ALA A 611 -10.13 104.12 95.79
C ALA A 611 -10.17 105.62 95.39
N ARG A 612 -10.95 105.99 94.36
CA ARG A 612 -11.27 107.39 94.03
C ARG A 612 -12.27 107.98 95.02
N GLU A 613 -13.24 107.21 95.50
CA GLU A 613 -14.27 107.64 96.44
C GLU A 613 -13.72 107.78 97.87
N GLU A 614 -12.78 106.92 98.29
CA GLU A 614 -11.95 107.15 99.47
C GLU A 614 -11.12 108.43 99.32
N LYS A 615 -10.50 108.66 98.16
CA LYS A 615 -9.80 109.92 97.87
C LYS A 615 -10.73 111.13 97.83
N ILE A 616 -11.97 110.99 97.38
CA ILE A 616 -12.98 112.05 97.37
C ILE A 616 -13.49 112.32 98.79
N ASN A 617 -13.65 111.30 99.64
CA ASN A 617 -13.98 111.49 101.06
C ASN A 617 -12.81 112.11 101.85
N GLU A 618 -11.57 111.75 101.53
CA GLU A 618 -10.37 112.37 102.07
C GLU A 618 -10.17 113.81 101.54
N GLN A 619 -10.54 114.07 100.28
CA GLN A 619 -10.60 115.41 99.70
C GLN A 619 -11.78 116.23 100.24
N ASP A 620 -12.95 115.66 100.55
CA ASP A 620 -14.05 116.42 101.17
C ASP A 620 -13.77 116.64 102.66
N LYS A 621 -13.13 115.74 103.41
CA LYS A 621 -12.57 116.09 104.72
C LYS A 621 -11.63 117.29 104.64
N LYS A 622 -10.74 117.31 103.64
CA LYS A 622 -9.86 118.47 103.37
C LYS A 622 -10.63 119.68 102.86
N LEU A 623 -11.74 119.50 102.14
CA LEU A 623 -12.62 120.57 101.67
C LEU A 623 -13.50 121.11 102.81
N GLN A 624 -13.87 120.31 103.81
CA GLN A 624 -14.59 120.76 105.01
C GLN A 624 -13.66 121.53 105.94
N LEU A 625 -12.41 121.06 106.12
CA LEU A 625 -11.36 121.85 106.76
C LEU A 625 -11.10 123.16 105.98
N ALA A 626 -10.91 123.07 104.67
CA ALA A 626 -10.71 124.26 103.82
C ALA A 626 -11.97 125.14 103.72
N LYS A 627 -13.19 124.62 103.95
CA LYS A 627 -14.44 125.40 104.08
C LYS A 627 -14.53 126.09 105.44
N GLN A 628 -14.01 125.48 106.51
CA GLN A 628 -13.88 126.13 107.83
C GLN A 628 -12.77 127.20 107.83
N GLU A 629 -11.72 127.01 107.04
CA GLU A 629 -10.69 128.04 106.79
C GLU A 629 -11.17 129.10 105.79
N LEU A 630 -11.93 128.75 104.73
CA LEU A 630 -12.58 129.71 103.85
C LEU A 630 -13.67 130.50 104.57
N ALA A 631 -14.42 129.92 105.51
CA ALA A 631 -15.39 130.67 106.30
C ALA A 631 -14.69 131.80 107.07
N LYS A 632 -13.57 131.49 107.73
CA LYS A 632 -12.71 132.50 108.38
C LYS A 632 -12.15 133.53 107.39
N TRP A 633 -11.70 133.10 106.22
CA TRP A 633 -11.18 134.00 105.18
C TRP A 633 -12.27 134.86 104.52
N VAL A 634 -13.49 134.37 104.36
CA VAL A 634 -14.62 135.13 103.78
C VAL A 634 -15.05 136.24 104.74
N GLU A 635 -15.13 135.94 106.04
CA GLU A 635 -15.36 136.94 107.10
C GLU A 635 -14.29 138.04 107.11
N ASP A 636 -13.00 137.69 106.88
CA ASP A 636 -11.87 138.64 106.85
C ASP A 636 -11.73 139.40 105.51
N TYR A 637 -12.20 138.84 104.39
CA TYR A 637 -11.98 139.42 103.05
C TYR A 637 -13.15 140.28 102.51
N GLU A 638 -14.35 140.19 103.09
CA GLU A 638 -15.39 141.22 102.85
C GLU A 638 -14.94 142.63 103.31
N VAL A 639 -13.91 142.70 104.16
CA VAL A 639 -13.36 143.97 104.70
C VAL A 639 -12.28 144.60 103.79
N LYS A 640 -11.68 143.90 102.81
CA LYS A 640 -10.49 144.39 102.07
C LYS A 640 -10.50 144.22 100.54
N ALA A 641 -10.97 145.27 99.86
CA ALA A 641 -10.58 145.76 98.52
C ALA A 641 -10.63 144.77 97.32
N LYS A 642 -11.39 145.02 96.24
CA LYS A 642 -11.22 146.11 95.24
C LYS A 642 -9.79 146.25 94.64
N GLN A 643 -9.40 145.44 93.63
CA GLN A 643 -8.63 145.90 92.43
C GLN A 643 -8.29 144.81 91.35
N LEU A 644 -8.70 145.08 90.10
CA LEU A 644 -8.01 144.92 88.78
C LEU A 644 -7.27 143.61 88.29
N VAL A 645 -7.84 142.99 87.24
CA VAL A 645 -7.30 142.74 85.85
C VAL A 645 -5.99 141.94 85.57
N ALA A 646 -6.04 140.90 84.68
CA ALA A 646 -5.09 140.64 83.54
C ALA A 646 -5.41 139.34 82.69
N LEU A 647 -4.78 139.20 81.51
CA LEU A 647 -5.19 138.49 80.26
C LEU A 647 -4.49 137.13 79.91
N THR A 648 -5.18 136.27 79.09
CA THR A 648 -4.72 135.43 77.92
C THR A 648 -3.83 134.12 78.10
N PRO A 649 -3.28 133.41 77.06
CA PRO A 649 -3.99 132.35 76.27
C PRO A 649 -3.19 131.06 75.76
N LEU A 650 -3.85 130.20 74.94
CA LEU A 650 -3.38 129.38 73.75
C LEU A 650 -2.82 127.89 73.80
N ASP A 651 -3.51 126.98 73.06
CA ASP A 651 -3.07 126.07 71.93
C ASP A 651 -2.10 124.83 71.95
N LYS A 652 -2.55 123.71 71.30
CA LYS A 652 -1.88 122.83 70.25
C LYS A 652 -0.99 121.57 70.63
N PRO A 653 -0.41 120.73 69.69
CA PRO A 653 -1.09 119.57 69.02
C PRO A 653 -0.21 118.32 68.53
N ILE A 654 -0.76 117.45 67.63
CA ILE A 654 -0.10 116.61 66.55
C ILE A 654 0.66 115.27 66.86
N GLY A 655 0.51 114.24 65.99
CA GLY A 655 1.38 113.02 65.86
C GLY A 655 0.92 111.98 64.79
N ASN A 656 1.80 111.26 64.05
CA ASN A 656 1.44 110.66 62.72
C ASN A 656 2.19 109.32 62.29
N SER A 657 1.48 108.38 61.60
CA SER A 657 1.91 107.57 60.40
C SER A 657 2.78 106.23 60.36
N ARG A 658 2.27 105.18 59.64
CA ARG A 658 2.92 104.14 58.72
C ARG A 658 3.69 102.91 59.36
N LYS A 659 4.19 101.81 58.70
CA LYS A 659 4.40 101.33 57.28
C LYS A 659 4.64 99.77 57.05
N ARG A 660 3.81 99.08 56.21
CA ARG A 660 3.99 97.95 55.20
C ARG A 660 5.23 96.95 55.11
N GLY A 661 5.03 95.64 54.81
CA GLY A 661 6.05 94.62 54.33
C GLY A 661 5.49 93.21 53.88
N ARG A 662 6.22 92.31 53.14
CA ARG A 662 5.75 90.97 52.62
C ARG A 662 6.82 89.98 52.01
N HIS A 663 6.66 88.65 52.26
CA HIS A 663 7.05 87.40 51.50
C HIS A 663 8.49 86.83 51.28
N ASP A 664 8.49 85.47 51.25
CA ASP A 664 9.48 84.39 50.97
C ASP A 664 8.63 83.12 50.54
N THR A 665 9.00 81.86 50.13
CA THR A 665 10.11 81.02 49.50
C THR A 665 9.56 79.54 49.36
N GLU A 666 10.13 78.44 48.81
CA GLU A 666 11.03 78.06 47.66
C GLU A 666 11.12 76.48 47.52
N SER A 667 11.83 75.88 46.52
CA SER A 667 12.24 74.42 46.34
C SER A 667 11.20 73.36 45.84
N LEU A 668 11.44 72.07 45.42
CA LEU A 668 12.48 71.17 44.78
C LEU A 668 11.82 69.74 44.55
N SER A 669 12.31 68.65 43.87
CA SER A 669 13.08 68.38 42.62
C SER A 669 13.29 66.84 42.29
N GLN A 670 13.40 66.43 40.99
CA GLN A 670 14.14 65.24 40.40
C GLN A 670 13.60 63.76 40.56
N SER A 671 13.86 62.73 39.69
CA SER A 671 14.39 62.63 38.28
C SER A 671 14.40 61.20 37.61
N PHE A 672 14.08 61.12 36.29
CA PHE A 672 14.63 60.30 35.15
C PHE A 672 14.82 58.73 35.08
N ASP A 673 14.17 58.15 34.06
CA ASP A 673 14.56 57.22 32.94
C ASP A 673 15.46 55.95 33.03
N HIS A 674 15.14 54.96 32.16
CA HIS A 674 16.11 54.03 31.54
C HIS A 674 15.67 53.52 30.14
N VAL A 675 16.61 53.01 29.31
CA VAL A 675 16.47 52.80 27.84
C VAL A 675 16.50 51.31 27.40
N LEU A 676 15.86 51.02 26.26
CA LEU A 676 15.76 49.71 25.57
C LEU A 676 16.95 49.42 24.62
N THR A 677 17.32 48.16 24.41
CA THR A 677 18.35 47.76 23.42
C THR A 677 17.99 46.42 22.74
N SER A 678 18.21 46.32 21.43
CA SER A 678 17.96 45.13 20.60
C SER A 678 19.18 44.21 20.49
N CYS A 679 18.99 42.94 20.09
CA CYS A 679 20.07 41.98 19.81
C CYS A 679 19.80 41.18 18.51
N THR A 680 20.88 40.71 17.88
CA THR A 680 20.89 40.21 16.49
C THR A 680 20.65 38.71 16.37
N THR A 681 20.13 38.28 15.22
CA THR A 681 19.87 36.88 14.86
C THR A 681 21.14 36.04 14.70
N GLY A 682 21.17 34.86 15.33
CA GLY A 682 22.02 33.74 14.92
C GLY A 682 21.25 32.79 14.01
N GLN A 683 21.92 32.15 13.05
CA GLN A 683 21.28 31.11 12.22
C GLN A 683 21.15 29.82 13.03
N GLU A 684 19.92 29.36 13.23
CA GLU A 684 19.66 28.03 13.80
C GLU A 684 19.84 26.96 12.72
N ASN A 685 20.47 25.83 13.07
CA ASN A 685 20.57 24.68 12.19
C ASN A 685 19.17 24.06 12.01
N THR A 686 18.54 24.23 10.85
CA THR A 686 17.29 23.56 10.46
C THR A 686 17.53 22.20 9.80
N TYR A 687 16.56 21.31 9.86
CA TYR A 687 16.61 20.02 9.14
C TYR A 687 16.23 20.22 7.67
N ASN A 688 17.06 19.70 6.76
CA ASN A 688 16.85 19.85 5.32
C ASN A 688 16.10 18.65 4.72
N PHE A 689 14.77 18.75 4.66
CA PHE A 689 13.91 17.73 4.04
C PHE A 689 14.14 17.52 2.54
N ASP A 690 14.73 18.49 1.82
CA ASP A 690 15.07 18.28 0.40
C ASP A 690 16.23 17.28 0.20
N ASN A 691 17.00 16.96 1.25
CA ASN A 691 17.94 15.84 1.25
C ASN A 691 17.24 14.46 1.28
N GLU A 692 15.97 14.39 1.68
CA GLU A 692 15.16 13.16 1.59
C GLU A 692 14.58 12.96 0.18
N ARG A 693 14.67 13.99 -0.66
CA ARG A 693 14.23 14.03 -2.08
C ARG A 693 15.41 14.00 -3.05
N SER A 694 16.62 13.70 -2.58
CA SER A 694 17.80 13.66 -3.44
C SER A 694 17.76 12.46 -4.40
N PRO A 695 18.33 12.56 -5.61
CA PRO A 695 18.26 11.52 -6.65
C PRO A 695 18.59 10.08 -6.23
N ASP A 696 19.44 9.90 -5.22
CA ASP A 696 19.85 8.60 -4.66
C ASP A 696 18.82 7.94 -3.72
N LYS A 697 17.77 8.66 -3.31
CA LYS A 697 16.70 8.15 -2.41
C LYS A 697 15.65 7.36 -3.17
N PHE A 698 15.35 7.76 -4.42
CA PHE A 698 14.33 7.15 -5.25
C PHE A 698 14.73 5.78 -5.79
N LYS A 699 13.80 4.83 -5.72
CA LYS A 699 13.95 3.46 -6.23
C LYS A 699 12.68 3.03 -6.96
N ILE A 700 12.83 2.13 -7.92
CA ILE A 700 11.71 1.56 -8.67
C ILE A 700 10.78 0.78 -7.70
N ASP A 701 9.48 0.82 -8.00
CA ASP A 701 8.36 0.25 -7.23
C ASP A 701 8.09 0.84 -5.84
N GLN A 702 8.86 1.83 -5.36
CA GLN A 702 8.46 2.63 -4.20
C GLN A 702 7.17 3.42 -4.46
N ILE A 703 6.40 3.68 -3.41
CA ILE A 703 5.24 4.59 -3.44
C ILE A 703 5.61 5.85 -2.66
N TRP A 704 5.33 7.01 -3.25
CA TRP A 704 5.63 8.31 -2.67
C TRP A 704 4.37 9.19 -2.64
N ALA A 705 4.31 10.09 -1.67
CA ALA A 705 3.37 11.21 -1.65
C ALA A 705 3.86 12.33 -2.60
N VAL A 706 2.93 12.94 -3.32
CA VAL A 706 3.18 13.88 -4.41
C VAL A 706 2.35 15.14 -4.19
N TYR A 707 3.02 16.30 -4.24
CA TYR A 707 2.40 17.62 -4.18
C TYR A 707 1.60 17.89 -5.46
N SER A 708 0.41 18.50 -5.36
CA SER A 708 -0.45 18.73 -6.52
C SER A 708 -1.30 20.00 -6.41
N ASP A 709 -1.32 20.79 -7.48
CA ASP A 709 -2.01 22.09 -7.53
C ASP A 709 -3.52 21.98 -7.26
N SER A 710 -4.17 20.87 -7.66
CA SER A 710 -5.60 20.65 -7.38
C SER A 710 -5.90 20.42 -5.89
N ASP A 711 -4.88 20.10 -5.09
CA ASP A 711 -5.01 19.76 -3.68
C ASP A 711 -4.41 20.88 -2.80
N LYS A 712 -4.45 22.12 -3.30
CA LYS A 712 -3.86 23.32 -2.67
C LYS A 712 -2.35 23.18 -2.41
N GLY A 713 -1.66 22.40 -3.23
CA GLY A 713 -0.24 22.11 -3.06
C GLY A 713 0.09 21.12 -1.94
N MET A 714 -0.91 20.51 -1.28
CA MET A 714 -0.70 19.50 -0.24
C MET A 714 -0.33 18.12 -0.83
N PRO A 715 0.38 17.24 -0.09
CA PRO A 715 0.87 15.96 -0.59
C PRO A 715 -0.20 14.85 -0.54
N ARG A 716 -1.40 15.14 -1.06
CA ARG A 716 -2.60 14.29 -0.94
C ARG A 716 -2.69 13.17 -1.98
N LYS A 717 -1.83 13.15 -3.01
CA LYS A 717 -1.77 12.09 -4.03
C LYS A 717 -0.60 11.14 -3.79
N TYR A 718 -0.80 9.86 -4.12
CA TYR A 718 0.25 8.85 -4.13
C TYR A 718 0.59 8.39 -5.53
N ALA A 719 1.86 8.11 -5.80
CA ALA A 719 2.30 7.55 -7.07
C ALA A 719 3.40 6.50 -6.88
N GLN A 720 3.36 5.41 -7.66
CA GLN A 720 4.40 4.39 -7.64
C GLN A 720 5.45 4.66 -8.72
N ILE A 721 6.73 4.68 -8.35
CA ILE A 721 7.84 4.88 -9.29
C ILE A 721 7.97 3.63 -10.18
N LYS A 722 8.00 3.83 -11.51
CA LYS A 722 8.10 2.74 -12.51
C LYS A 722 9.38 2.76 -13.33
N LYS A 723 9.97 3.94 -13.55
CA LYS A 723 11.26 4.10 -14.22
C LYS A 723 11.95 5.36 -13.69
N ILE A 724 13.26 5.29 -13.54
CA ILE A 724 14.11 6.43 -13.21
C ILE A 724 15.03 6.66 -14.41
N ASP A 725 14.91 7.81 -15.06
CA ASP A 725 15.86 8.27 -16.06
C ASP A 725 16.85 9.22 -15.39
N THR A 726 18.15 9.03 -15.64
CA THR A 726 19.24 9.76 -14.99
C THR A 726 19.99 10.70 -15.94
N SER A 727 19.67 10.68 -17.23
CA SER A 727 20.31 11.46 -18.28
C SER A 727 19.35 11.63 -19.47
N PRO A 728 19.29 12.80 -20.14
CA PRO A 728 20.05 14.03 -19.88
C PRO A 728 19.60 14.78 -18.61
N GLU A 729 18.39 14.50 -18.11
CA GLU A 729 17.78 15.13 -16.95
C GLU A 729 17.23 14.05 -16.02
N PHE A 730 17.29 14.24 -14.70
CA PHE A 730 16.78 13.25 -13.74
C PHE A 730 15.25 13.29 -13.69
N LYS A 731 14.57 12.24 -14.17
CA LYS A 731 13.11 12.19 -14.36
C LYS A 731 12.51 10.89 -13.85
N LEU A 732 11.42 11.01 -13.10
CA LEU A 732 10.72 9.90 -12.46
C LEU A 732 9.43 9.62 -13.22
N HIS A 733 9.36 8.47 -13.88
CA HIS A 733 8.11 7.99 -14.49
C HIS A 733 7.33 7.24 -13.43
N VAL A 734 6.10 7.69 -13.16
CA VAL A 734 5.25 7.16 -12.10
C VAL A 734 3.91 6.67 -12.64
N ALA A 735 3.31 5.72 -11.91
CA ALA A 735 1.92 5.34 -12.08
C ALA A 735 1.14 5.77 -10.83
N THR A 736 0.28 6.76 -11.00
CA THR A 736 -0.51 7.37 -9.92
C THR A 736 -1.50 6.38 -9.32
N LEU A 737 -1.68 6.40 -8.00
CA LEU A 737 -2.64 5.56 -7.29
C LEU A 737 -4.00 6.29 -7.22
N VAL A 738 -5.08 5.52 -7.28
CA VAL A 738 -6.45 6.03 -7.12
C VAL A 738 -7.22 5.17 -6.12
N LEU A 739 -8.13 5.78 -5.37
CA LEU A 739 -8.86 5.11 -4.30
C LEU A 739 -9.72 3.94 -4.84
N TYR A 740 -9.76 2.84 -4.10
CA TYR A 740 -10.47 1.62 -4.46
C TYR A 740 -11.87 1.61 -3.82
N ARG A 741 -12.90 1.87 -4.64
CA ARG A 741 -14.27 2.22 -4.22
C ARG A 741 -14.29 3.54 -3.42
N PRO A 742 -14.11 4.69 -4.08
CA PRO A 742 -14.26 5.97 -3.40
C PRO A 742 -15.69 6.14 -2.85
N PRO A 743 -15.86 6.85 -1.71
CA PRO A 743 -17.16 7.25 -1.23
C PRO A 743 -17.83 8.24 -2.22
N PRO A 744 -19.18 8.37 -2.21
CA PRO A 744 -19.87 9.42 -2.95
C PRO A 744 -19.36 10.81 -2.55
N PRO A 745 -19.15 11.76 -3.48
CA PRO A 745 -18.66 13.11 -3.16
C PRO A 745 -19.51 13.82 -2.11
N ASN A 746 -20.83 13.64 -2.16
CA ASN A 746 -21.80 14.23 -1.23
C ASN A 746 -21.66 13.72 0.22
N LEU A 747 -20.92 12.64 0.47
CA LEU A 747 -20.66 12.09 1.81
C LEU A 747 -19.22 12.38 2.31
N MET A 748 -18.32 12.84 1.44
CA MET A 748 -16.94 13.21 1.79
C MET A 748 -16.49 14.39 0.91
N PRO A 749 -16.63 15.64 1.38
CA PRO A 749 -16.25 16.83 0.60
C PRO A 749 -14.72 16.99 0.48
N HIS A 750 -13.95 16.35 1.35
CA HIS A 750 -12.49 16.44 1.40
C HIS A 750 -11.78 15.27 0.68
N PRO A 751 -10.57 15.48 0.12
CA PRO A 751 -9.78 14.38 -0.47
C PRO A 751 -9.37 13.30 0.55
N VAL A 752 -9.70 12.05 0.25
CA VAL A 752 -9.42 10.89 1.13
C VAL A 752 -8.04 10.31 0.83
N CYS A 753 -7.15 10.39 1.81
CA CYS A 753 -5.75 9.96 1.69
C CYS A 753 -5.40 8.68 2.47
N CYS A 754 -6.34 8.11 3.23
CA CYS A 754 -6.16 6.81 3.89
C CYS A 754 -7.10 5.74 3.31
N GLY A 755 -6.75 4.47 3.53
CA GLY A 755 -7.54 3.32 3.09
C GLY A 755 -6.92 2.57 1.91
N ARG A 756 -7.79 2.07 1.01
CA ARG A 756 -7.43 1.14 -0.07
C ARG A 756 -7.25 1.86 -1.39
N PHE A 757 -6.13 1.59 -2.06
CA PHE A 757 -5.76 2.18 -3.35
C PHE A 757 -5.50 1.10 -4.41
N LYS A 758 -5.74 1.44 -5.68
CA LYS A 758 -5.32 0.68 -6.86
C LYS A 758 -4.43 1.53 -7.75
N LEU A 759 -3.52 0.91 -8.49
CA LEU A 759 -2.74 1.60 -9.50
C LEU A 759 -3.66 2.06 -10.66
N LYS A 760 -3.51 3.31 -11.12
CA LYS A 760 -4.20 3.83 -12.31
C LYS A 760 -3.66 3.12 -13.55
N ILE A 761 -4.55 2.50 -14.33
CA ILE A 761 -4.19 1.87 -15.60
C ILE A 761 -4.07 2.98 -16.66
N GLY A 762 -2.92 3.12 -17.30
CA GLY A 762 -2.66 4.15 -18.30
C GLY A 762 -1.18 4.31 -18.63
N LYS A 763 -0.85 5.38 -19.36
CA LYS A 763 0.53 5.81 -19.58
C LYS A 763 1.11 6.36 -18.26
N ALA A 764 2.39 6.09 -18.00
CA ALA A 764 3.09 6.69 -16.86
C ALA A 764 3.14 8.23 -17.00
N GLU A 765 2.91 8.90 -15.87
CA GLU A 765 3.08 10.35 -15.71
C GLU A 765 4.56 10.63 -15.39
N VAL A 766 5.13 11.75 -15.82
CA VAL A 766 6.55 12.07 -15.62
C VAL A 766 6.66 13.26 -14.67
N LEU A 767 7.39 13.07 -13.56
CA LEU A 767 7.56 14.06 -12.50
C LEU A 767 9.04 14.34 -12.23
N GLU A 768 9.30 15.52 -11.68
CA GLU A 768 10.60 15.93 -11.16
C GLU A 768 10.71 15.60 -9.66
N PRO A 769 11.93 15.42 -9.10
CA PRO A 769 12.13 15.22 -7.65
C PRO A 769 11.44 16.25 -6.75
N SER A 770 11.31 17.49 -7.23
CA SER A 770 10.63 18.61 -6.58
C SER A 770 9.14 18.36 -6.31
N SER A 771 8.49 17.51 -7.10
CA SER A 771 7.07 17.16 -6.94
C SER A 771 6.79 16.20 -5.79
N PHE A 772 7.81 15.53 -5.24
CA PHE A 772 7.65 14.48 -4.25
C PHE A 772 7.81 15.00 -2.81
N SER A 773 6.93 14.59 -1.92
CA SER A 773 7.00 14.93 -0.49
C SER A 773 7.88 13.95 0.28
N HIS A 774 7.50 12.67 0.31
CA HIS A 774 8.16 11.61 1.10
C HIS A 774 7.78 10.20 0.58
N GLU A 775 8.58 9.19 0.93
CA GLU A 775 8.25 7.77 0.69
C GLU A 775 7.14 7.33 1.67
N VAL A 776 6.07 6.76 1.13
CA VAL A 776 4.89 6.33 1.88
C VAL A 776 4.98 4.83 2.17
N LYS A 777 4.84 4.44 3.43
CA LYS A 777 4.91 3.04 3.87
C LYS A 777 3.61 2.29 3.56
N ALA A 778 3.28 2.19 2.28
CA ALA A 778 2.09 1.50 1.78
C ALA A 778 2.23 -0.03 1.91
N LEU A 779 1.20 -0.70 2.42
CA LEU A 779 1.11 -2.16 2.47
C LEU A 779 0.60 -2.70 1.13
N LYS A 780 1.39 -3.49 0.41
CA LYS A 780 0.97 -4.13 -0.85
C LYS A 780 0.05 -5.31 -0.56
N THR A 781 -1.22 -5.23 -0.96
CA THR A 781 -2.25 -6.24 -0.65
C THR A 781 -2.57 -7.19 -1.81
N SER A 782 -2.36 -6.75 -3.06
CA SER A 782 -2.38 -7.65 -4.23
C SER A 782 -1.54 -7.07 -5.38
N VAL A 783 -1.57 -7.73 -6.54
CA VAL A 783 -1.13 -7.11 -7.80
C VAL A 783 -1.87 -5.76 -7.96
N ASN A 784 -1.10 -4.69 -8.14
CA ASN A 784 -1.57 -3.31 -8.33
C ASN A 784 -2.57 -2.78 -7.26
N ARG A 785 -2.55 -3.32 -6.04
CA ARG A 785 -3.34 -2.79 -4.90
C ARG A 785 -2.49 -2.59 -3.65
N PHE A 786 -2.80 -1.51 -2.95
CA PHE A 786 -2.03 -1.01 -1.81
C PHE A 786 -2.97 -0.46 -0.74
N GLU A 787 -2.52 -0.45 0.49
CA GLU A 787 -3.20 0.13 1.64
C GLU A 787 -2.29 1.16 2.31
N VAL A 788 -2.82 2.37 2.54
CA VAL A 788 -2.13 3.47 3.22
C VAL A 788 -2.92 3.81 4.47
N TYR A 789 -2.27 3.73 5.63
CA TYR A 789 -2.84 4.04 6.94
C TYR A 789 -1.76 4.71 7.80
N PRO A 790 -2.13 5.61 8.73
CA PRO A 790 -1.19 6.20 9.68
C PRO A 790 -0.53 5.13 10.56
N ARG A 791 0.75 5.33 10.92
CA ARG A 791 1.52 4.40 11.77
C ARG A 791 2.14 5.12 12.95
N LYS A 792 2.28 4.41 14.08
CA LYS A 792 2.95 4.89 15.31
C LYS A 792 4.28 5.60 15.02
N GLY A 793 4.41 6.83 15.52
CA GLY A 793 5.57 7.71 15.36
C GLY A 793 5.57 8.61 14.11
N GLU A 794 4.55 8.54 13.26
CA GLU A 794 4.38 9.45 12.12
C GLU A 794 3.60 10.70 12.52
N VAL A 795 3.81 11.82 11.82
CA VAL A 795 3.04 13.07 11.99
C VAL A 795 2.08 13.22 10.82
N TRP A 796 0.84 13.59 11.11
CA TRP A 796 -0.26 13.68 10.15
C TRP A 796 -1.10 14.94 10.38
N ALA A 797 -1.73 15.43 9.32
CA ALA A 797 -2.79 16.43 9.38
C ALA A 797 -4.17 15.75 9.48
N LEU A 798 -5.03 16.22 10.38
CA LEU A 798 -6.43 15.84 10.52
C LEU A 798 -7.35 16.96 10.01
N TYR A 799 -8.46 16.59 9.38
CA TYR A 799 -9.59 17.50 9.18
C TYR A 799 -10.30 17.75 10.52
N LYS A 800 -10.43 19.02 10.88
CA LYS A 800 -11.12 19.47 12.10
C LYS A 800 -12.64 19.30 11.94
N ASN A 801 -13.19 19.82 10.85
CA ASN A 801 -14.63 19.87 10.54
C ASN A 801 -15.12 18.69 9.68
N TRP A 802 -14.54 17.50 9.84
CA TRP A 802 -14.66 16.37 8.91
C TRP A 802 -16.08 15.83 8.64
N ASN A 803 -17.05 16.13 9.51
CA ASN A 803 -18.41 15.58 9.51
C ASN A 803 -19.50 16.65 9.25
N ILE A 804 -19.12 17.84 8.76
CA ILE A 804 -20.06 18.92 8.47
C ILE A 804 -20.60 18.78 7.05
N THR A 805 -21.92 18.57 6.93
CA THR A 805 -22.63 18.48 5.64
C THR A 805 -22.86 19.82 4.96
N ASP A 806 -22.65 20.93 5.67
CA ASP A 806 -23.00 22.28 5.24
C ASP A 806 -21.96 22.90 4.29
N CYS A 807 -20.92 22.17 3.90
CA CYS A 807 -19.87 22.63 2.95
C CYS A 807 -20.34 22.70 1.48
N ALA A 808 -21.61 23.05 1.23
CA ALA A 808 -22.19 23.18 -0.11
C ALA A 808 -21.68 24.43 -0.87
N ASP A 809 -21.27 25.45 -0.13
CA ASP A 809 -20.88 26.78 -0.62
C ASP A 809 -19.45 26.85 -1.18
N GLY A 810 -18.59 25.91 -0.80
CA GLY A 810 -17.15 25.90 -1.17
C GLY A 810 -16.34 27.10 -0.64
N SER A 811 -16.89 27.86 0.32
CA SER A 811 -16.37 29.15 0.80
C SER A 811 -15.62 29.09 2.13
N GLU A 812 -15.80 28.02 2.91
CA GLU A 812 -15.02 27.79 4.13
C GLU A 812 -13.66 27.15 3.83
N GLU A 813 -12.64 27.55 4.59
CA GLU A 813 -11.28 27.06 4.45
C GLU A 813 -11.08 25.74 5.21
N GLU A 814 -10.23 24.86 4.69
CA GLU A 814 -9.98 23.54 5.30
C GLU A 814 -9.12 23.68 6.56
N GLU A 815 -9.73 23.91 7.73
CA GLU A 815 -9.01 23.89 9.00
C GLU A 815 -8.44 22.49 9.28
N LEU A 816 -7.11 22.41 9.41
CA LEU A 816 -6.39 21.18 9.76
C LEU A 816 -5.73 21.28 11.14
N GLU A 817 -5.74 20.17 11.86
CA GLU A 817 -5.01 20.00 13.13
C GLU A 817 -3.85 19.03 12.91
N ILE A 818 -2.67 19.30 13.51
CA ILE A 818 -1.46 18.49 13.32
C ILE A 818 -1.29 17.55 14.51
N VAL A 819 -1.07 16.25 14.25
CA VAL A 819 -1.01 15.21 15.29
C VAL A 819 0.17 14.25 15.10
N GLU A 820 0.70 13.73 16.20
CA GLU A 820 1.59 12.56 16.23
C GLU A 820 0.77 11.29 16.45
N ILE A 821 1.00 10.22 15.68
CA ILE A 821 0.37 8.93 15.94
C ILE A 821 1.08 8.23 17.12
N VAL A 822 0.41 8.06 18.24
CA VAL A 822 0.96 7.47 19.48
C VAL A 822 0.78 5.96 19.51
N GLU A 823 -0.33 5.42 19.03
CA GLU A 823 -0.66 3.99 19.02
C GLU A 823 -1.57 3.65 17.83
N THR A 824 -1.53 2.41 17.35
CA THR A 824 -2.44 1.88 16.33
C THR A 824 -2.77 0.45 16.68
N ASP A 825 -4.01 0.15 17.07
CA ASP A 825 -4.45 -1.22 17.39
C ASP A 825 -5.20 -1.85 16.21
N GLU A 826 -6.17 -2.76 16.44
CA GLU A 826 -7.00 -3.33 15.38
C GLU A 826 -8.21 -2.46 14.99
N GLN A 827 -8.75 -1.67 15.91
CA GLN A 827 -10.05 -0.99 15.82
C GLN A 827 -9.92 0.55 15.72
N SER A 828 -8.91 1.15 16.35
CA SER A 828 -8.68 2.61 16.35
C SER A 828 -7.22 3.00 16.09
N ILE A 829 -6.98 4.32 16.10
CA ILE A 829 -5.70 5.00 15.93
C ILE A 829 -5.65 6.12 16.99
N GLN A 830 -4.70 6.02 17.92
CA GLN A 830 -4.50 7.05 18.94
C GLN A 830 -3.52 8.11 18.43
N ALA A 831 -3.96 9.36 18.40
CA ALA A 831 -3.21 10.50 17.90
C ALA A 831 -3.12 11.60 18.97
N MET A 832 -1.96 12.26 19.12
CA MET A 832 -1.75 13.32 20.10
C MET A 832 -1.57 14.67 19.41
N LEU A 833 -2.27 15.69 19.90
CA LEU A 833 -2.27 17.03 19.31
C LEU A 833 -0.90 17.71 19.47
N LEU A 834 -0.36 18.18 18.34
CA LEU A 834 0.86 18.96 18.27
C LEU A 834 0.54 20.43 18.01
N THR A 835 0.99 21.30 18.91
CA THR A 835 0.82 22.76 18.83
C THR A 835 2.12 23.43 18.36
N ALA A 836 2.00 24.43 17.48
CA ALA A 836 3.14 25.23 17.02
C ALA A 836 3.75 26.04 18.17
N LYS A 837 5.07 26.25 18.14
CA LYS A 837 5.77 27.15 19.06
C LYS A 837 5.54 28.60 18.65
N VAL A 838 5.19 29.44 19.63
CA VAL A 838 4.85 30.87 19.54
C VAL A 838 5.84 31.74 18.73
N PHE A 839 7.06 31.28 18.49
CA PHE A 839 8.11 32.00 17.76
C PHE A 839 8.62 31.31 16.48
N ASN A 840 8.10 30.14 16.10
CA ASN A 840 8.51 29.46 14.86
C ASN A 840 7.39 28.52 14.34
N GLN A 841 6.76 28.92 13.23
CA GLN A 841 5.68 28.23 12.52
C GLN A 841 5.99 26.81 12.02
N VAL A 842 7.26 26.38 12.07
CA VAL A 842 7.74 25.08 11.60
C VAL A 842 8.09 24.12 12.75
N LEU A 843 8.14 24.63 13.99
CA LEU A 843 8.46 23.85 15.19
C LEU A 843 7.20 23.57 16.02
N TYR A 844 6.90 22.29 16.23
CA TYR A 844 5.72 21.80 16.92
C TYR A 844 6.10 20.98 18.16
N GLY A 845 5.21 20.91 19.15
CA GLY A 845 5.38 20.08 20.34
C GLY A 845 4.04 19.59 20.87
N ARG A 846 4.07 18.52 21.67
CA ARG A 846 2.88 17.95 22.33
C ARG A 846 2.27 18.99 23.28
N CYS A 847 0.97 19.21 23.19
CA CYS A 847 0.25 20.07 24.12
C CYS A 847 0.13 19.38 25.50
N LEU A 848 0.84 19.91 26.51
CA LEU A 848 0.85 19.34 27.87
C LEU A 848 -0.21 19.93 28.81
N GLU A 849 -0.95 20.96 28.38
CA GLU A 849 -1.80 21.77 29.27
C GLU A 849 -3.21 21.18 29.51
N SER A 850 -3.57 20.06 28.88
CA SER A 850 -4.82 19.37 29.16
C SER A 850 -4.70 17.84 29.15
N LYS A 851 -5.49 17.17 30.00
CA LYS A 851 -5.64 15.70 29.99
C LYS A 851 -6.40 15.16 28.76
N ALA A 852 -6.84 16.03 27.85
CA ALA A 852 -7.59 15.70 26.64
C ALA A 852 -6.71 15.65 25.37
N GLY A 853 -5.38 15.74 25.50
CA GLY A 853 -4.45 15.84 24.37
C GLY A 853 -4.31 14.61 23.47
N VAL A 854 -4.96 13.48 23.80
CA VAL A 854 -4.99 12.25 22.98
C VAL A 854 -6.39 12.06 22.41
N LEU A 855 -6.47 12.03 21.07
CA LEU A 855 -7.64 11.69 20.28
C LEU A 855 -7.58 10.19 19.96
N ASP A 856 -8.63 9.45 20.29
CA ASP A 856 -8.81 8.08 19.82
C ASP A 856 -9.74 8.08 18.60
N ILE A 857 -9.21 7.68 17.43
CA ILE A 857 -9.89 7.80 16.14
C ILE A 857 -10.23 6.40 15.63
N PRO A 858 -11.51 6.00 15.57
CA PRO A 858 -11.92 4.72 15.00
C PRO A 858 -11.43 4.55 13.55
N LYS A 859 -11.00 3.36 13.14
CA LYS A 859 -10.52 3.12 11.76
C LYS A 859 -11.61 3.28 10.69
N THR A 860 -12.89 3.27 11.09
CA THR A 860 -14.02 3.66 10.25
C THR A 860 -13.97 5.14 9.86
N GLU A 861 -13.35 5.99 10.67
CA GLU A 861 -13.20 7.44 10.49
C GLU A 861 -11.84 7.83 9.88
N VAL A 862 -11.09 6.88 9.30
CA VAL A 862 -9.73 7.15 8.78
C VAL A 862 -9.70 8.20 7.65
N ASN A 863 -10.85 8.52 7.04
CA ASN A 863 -10.99 9.63 6.09
C ASN A 863 -10.71 11.01 6.73
N ARG A 864 -10.73 11.11 8.07
CA ARG A 864 -10.34 12.31 8.82
C ARG A 864 -8.87 12.68 8.65
N PHE A 865 -8.00 11.75 8.22
CA PHE A 865 -6.59 12.00 7.96
C PHE A 865 -6.38 12.64 6.57
N SER A 866 -5.98 13.90 6.54
CA SER A 866 -5.74 14.68 5.31
C SER A 866 -4.47 14.28 4.58
N HIS A 867 -3.34 14.16 5.27
CA HIS A 867 -2.06 13.70 4.70
C HIS A 867 -1.01 13.50 5.79
N GLN A 868 0.04 12.74 5.47
CA GLN A 868 1.24 12.61 6.29
C GLN A 868 2.14 13.83 6.07
N ILE A 869 2.67 14.38 7.17
CA ILE A 869 3.64 15.49 7.15
C ILE A 869 5.03 14.91 7.45
N PRO A 870 6.04 15.12 6.59
CA PRO A 870 7.43 14.77 6.92
C PRO A 870 7.89 15.54 8.16
N ALA A 871 8.45 14.85 9.15
CA ALA A 871 8.76 15.42 10.45
C ALA A 871 10.07 14.88 11.04
N PHE A 872 10.96 15.78 11.44
CA PHE A 872 12.21 15.46 12.12
C PHE A 872 12.08 15.73 13.62
N ARG A 873 12.12 14.66 14.43
CA ARG A 873 12.03 14.76 15.90
C ARG A 873 13.38 15.19 16.49
N ARG A 874 13.38 16.30 17.22
CA ARG A 874 14.56 16.91 17.87
C ARG A 874 14.78 16.30 19.26
N ASP A 875 15.83 15.49 19.40
CA ASP A 875 16.25 14.89 20.67
C ASP A 875 16.63 15.92 21.75
N ARG A 876 16.32 15.60 23.01
CA ARG A 876 16.41 16.43 24.24
C ARG A 876 17.76 17.15 24.53
N ARG A 877 18.84 16.85 23.80
CA ARG A 877 20.22 17.29 24.12
C ARG A 877 20.62 18.68 23.59
N ALA A 878 19.76 19.35 22.82
CA ALA A 878 20.10 20.63 22.18
C ALA A 878 19.54 21.90 22.88
N ALA A 879 18.49 21.78 23.70
CA ALA A 879 17.83 22.92 24.34
C ALA A 879 18.41 23.24 25.73
N ARG A 880 18.53 24.53 26.07
CA ARG A 880 18.96 25.00 27.41
C ARG A 880 17.79 25.26 28.38
N SER A 881 16.57 24.95 27.98
CA SER A 881 15.34 24.97 28.78
C SER A 881 14.76 23.56 28.83
N GLY A 882 14.22 23.15 30.00
CA GLY A 882 14.11 21.73 30.39
C GLY A 882 12.97 20.92 29.76
N ASP A 883 12.11 21.54 28.96
CA ASP A 883 10.77 21.03 28.65
C ASP A 883 10.57 20.57 27.20
N CYS A 884 9.75 19.52 27.11
CA CYS A 884 9.19 18.80 25.94
C CYS A 884 10.16 18.24 24.88
N GLU A 885 9.65 17.26 24.14
CA GLU A 885 10.14 16.85 22.82
C GLU A 885 9.50 17.75 21.75
N TRP A 886 10.20 17.96 20.63
CA TRP A 886 9.75 18.87 19.56
C TRP A 886 9.96 18.24 18.17
N TRP A 887 9.06 18.53 17.24
CA TRP A 887 9.11 18.12 15.84
C TRP A 887 9.33 19.37 14.99
N GLU A 888 10.29 19.28 14.09
CA GLU A 888 10.43 20.20 12.97
C GLU A 888 9.72 19.56 11.79
N LEU A 889 8.84 20.29 11.12
CA LEU A 889 8.03 19.77 10.00
C LEU A 889 8.60 20.24 8.65
N ASP A 890 8.37 19.49 7.58
CA ASP A 890 8.64 19.99 6.23
C ASP A 890 7.66 21.11 5.91
N SER A 891 8.16 22.34 5.80
CA SER A 891 7.31 23.52 5.57
C SER A 891 6.45 23.39 4.31
N LYS A 892 6.92 22.69 3.26
CA LYS A 892 6.15 22.46 2.03
C LYS A 892 4.86 21.66 2.25
N ALA A 893 4.79 20.82 3.29
CA ALA A 893 3.58 20.11 3.69
C ALA A 893 2.70 20.87 4.71
N VAL A 894 3.08 22.10 5.07
CA VAL A 894 2.40 22.93 6.11
C VAL A 894 2.09 24.35 5.59
N LEU A 895 2.49 24.70 4.36
CA LEU A 895 2.50 26.06 3.81
C LEU A 895 1.16 26.81 3.95
N ASP A 896 0.04 26.16 3.66
CA ASP A 896 -1.27 26.83 3.59
C ASP A 896 -1.86 27.16 4.99
N LEU A 897 -1.41 26.47 6.05
CA LEU A 897 -1.84 26.69 7.44
C LEU A 897 -1.25 27.95 8.09
N ASN A 898 -0.18 28.49 7.52
CA ASN A 898 0.59 29.61 8.09
C ASN A 898 0.27 30.97 7.48
N SER A 899 -0.66 31.03 6.52
CA SER A 899 -1.04 32.23 5.77
C SER A 899 -1.86 33.27 6.58
N LYS A 900 -2.31 32.93 7.80
CA LYS A 900 -3.31 33.69 8.57
C LYS A 900 -2.95 34.00 10.03
N ASN A 901 -1.71 34.35 10.33
CA ASN A 901 -1.37 35.07 11.58
C ASN A 901 -0.28 36.13 11.30
N PRO A 902 -0.64 37.44 11.28
CA PRO A 902 0.31 38.55 11.19
C PRO A 902 0.90 38.96 12.56
#